data_AF-A0A6I0ER35-F1
#
_entry.id   AF-A0A6I0ER35-F1
#
_cell.length_a   1.000
_cell.length_b   1.000
_cell.length_c   1.000
_cell.angle_alpha   90.00
_cell.angle_beta   90.00
_cell.angle_gamma   90.00
#
_symmetry.space_group_name_H-M   'P 1'
#
loop_
_entity.id
_entity.type
_entity.pdbx_description
1 polymer ?
#
loop_
_entity_poly.entity_id
_entity_poly.type
_entity_poly.pdbx_seq_one_letter_code
_entity_poly.pdbx_strand_id
1 'polypeptide(L)'
;MLTIVRKSMDKDEALKAYNDNYEYIQDWIAYIEFTITFHLKHIVKIDQINEHKLDRFKGLLIGRDEMIRLLEGMNLESETSKKEQEKINFYDSCEMIENYLEERAVVTTKAGVFLPFAYMSHMLELSAFEKYVVMLSFLRHLDKKYEKIFGYLQDDVTRKSPTADLAIKLYLPGEAGLRVTVLIQRMEEKLFRYFFLENQESSHSLERELLLDQDLFYFILDIKGLRDSSNKRIKLFFPGVQVEPLLIQQQWQDQLVRVLQDSQGPLACFIQGPPGSGKKLHVKSAGNQLKRTVIFIETRNILNLDGTLNNRQLNQALREALLHDAILCLTDFEELLDLLANPDSTGLSTMDRLMTELLEELQGRVETLLILSTKPWSYSNRKSNFQWAVLEINLPNRIERKILWENIAYNLPLAEEIELYEVANKFNLTAGQIADACQEASRLTYWQGEEVISRQKLYQACYKQVSHKLNEKASLVFARYTMDDLILPEAQKKTLNQVCNHVKYRHVVLDEWGFDKKLPYGKGLSMLFCGPPGTGKTMAAQVIAHELGLEMYKIDLSQIVSKYIGETEKNLQEMFEEAKKSNAILFFDECDALFGKRTEVKDARDRYANLETSYLLQKIEEFEGVSILATNFINNIDDAFMRRIHYVLHFPFPDEKSREMIWRYVFPEKTPLSKQIDYAFLAKQFEFSGGRIKNIAVNSAFLAAAEGKEVSMSQLIRATKDELTKQGKVVVSSDFGEYGYLLRS
;
A
#
# COMPACT_ATOMS: atom_id res chain seq x y z
N MET A 1 45.81 -33.34 -11.32
CA MET A 1 44.75 -34.22 -11.88
C MET A 1 44.67 -35.58 -11.21
N LEU A 2 45.71 -36.43 -11.25
CA LEU A 2 45.86 -37.53 -10.27
C LEU A 2 45.96 -37.01 -8.82
N THR A 3 46.28 -35.72 -8.68
CA THR A 3 46.33 -35.01 -7.41
C THR A 3 45.01 -35.10 -6.64
N ILE A 4 43.84 -34.75 -7.19
CA ILE A 4 42.59 -34.73 -6.41
C ILE A 4 42.15 -36.14 -5.98
N VAL A 5 42.36 -37.15 -6.83
CA VAL A 5 42.13 -38.57 -6.49
C VAL A 5 43.12 -39.05 -5.41
N ARG A 6 44.39 -38.60 -5.46
CA ARG A 6 45.38 -38.91 -4.41
C ARG A 6 45.07 -38.19 -3.10
N LYS A 7 44.61 -36.93 -3.17
CA LYS A 7 44.16 -36.16 -2.01
C LYS A 7 42.96 -36.83 -1.34
N SER A 8 41.98 -37.29 -2.13
CA SER A 8 40.80 -37.99 -1.59
C SER A 8 41.11 -39.37 -1.02
N MET A 9 42.25 -39.97 -1.35
CA MET A 9 42.76 -41.18 -0.69
C MET A 9 43.44 -40.92 0.65
N ASP A 10 43.89 -39.69 0.91
CA ASP A 10 44.56 -39.30 2.15
C ASP A 10 43.55 -38.75 3.19
N LYS A 11 43.21 -39.58 4.18
CA LYS A 11 42.28 -39.22 5.25
C LYS A 11 42.76 -38.03 6.08
N ASP A 12 44.07 -37.79 6.17
CA ASP A 12 44.61 -36.65 6.93
C ASP A 12 44.44 -35.33 6.18
N GLU A 13 44.30 -35.35 4.85
CA GLU A 13 43.98 -34.15 4.07
C GLU A 13 42.50 -33.77 4.15
N ALA A 14 41.58 -34.74 4.19
CA ALA A 14 40.14 -34.49 4.36
C ALA A 14 39.82 -33.79 5.70
N LEU A 15 40.65 -34.00 6.72
CA LEU A 15 40.51 -33.42 8.06
C LEU A 15 41.12 -32.00 8.21
N LYS A 16 41.73 -31.43 7.16
CA LYS A 16 42.30 -30.08 7.19
C LYS A 16 41.34 -29.05 6.61
N ALA A 17 41.07 -27.97 7.34
CA ALA A 17 40.28 -26.86 6.81
C ALA A 17 40.93 -26.26 5.54
N TYR A 18 40.10 -25.76 4.62
CA TYR A 18 40.54 -24.87 3.54
C TYR A 18 41.00 -23.54 4.13
N ASN A 19 42.02 -22.93 3.53
CA ASN A 19 42.51 -21.63 3.96
C ASN A 19 41.54 -20.50 3.57
N ASP A 20 40.91 -20.61 2.41
CA ASP A 20 39.95 -19.65 1.87
C ASP A 20 38.95 -20.32 0.92
N ASN A 21 37.98 -19.54 0.42
CA ASN A 21 37.00 -20.00 -0.56
C ASN A 21 37.65 -20.37 -1.91
N TYR A 22 38.78 -19.74 -2.27
CA TYR A 22 39.44 -20.02 -3.54
C TYR A 22 40.00 -21.44 -3.60
N GLU A 23 40.62 -21.91 -2.52
CA GLU A 23 41.11 -23.28 -2.41
C GLU A 23 39.98 -24.32 -2.55
N TYR A 24 38.82 -24.04 -1.94
CA TYR A 24 37.62 -24.89 -2.07
C TYR A 24 37.10 -24.97 -3.51
N ILE A 25 37.00 -23.82 -4.19
CA ILE A 25 36.56 -23.78 -5.59
C ILE A 25 37.57 -24.47 -6.52
N GLN A 26 38.87 -24.38 -6.24
CA GLN A 26 39.90 -25.09 -7.02
C GLN A 26 39.77 -26.62 -6.94
N ASP A 27 39.49 -27.18 -5.75
CA ASP A 27 39.27 -28.62 -5.61
C ASP A 27 38.00 -29.08 -6.38
N TRP A 28 36.93 -28.26 -6.42
CA TRP A 28 35.75 -28.51 -7.28
C TRP A 28 36.06 -28.45 -8.79
N ILE A 29 36.86 -27.47 -9.23
CA ILE A 29 37.30 -27.39 -10.63
C ILE A 29 38.10 -28.64 -10.99
N ALA A 30 39.01 -29.09 -10.11
CA ALA A 30 39.81 -30.28 -10.32
C ALA A 30 38.95 -31.56 -10.44
N TYR A 31 37.85 -31.65 -9.68
CA TYR A 31 36.88 -32.73 -9.80
C TYR A 31 36.18 -32.73 -11.17
N ILE A 32 35.72 -31.57 -11.64
CA ILE A 32 35.07 -31.50 -12.95
C ILE A 32 36.04 -31.77 -14.09
N GLU A 33 37.26 -31.23 -14.03
CA GLU A 33 38.30 -31.53 -15.02
C GLU A 33 38.64 -33.02 -15.08
N PHE A 34 38.61 -33.73 -13.94
CA PHE A 34 38.75 -35.18 -13.90
C PHE A 34 37.63 -35.89 -14.69
N THR A 35 36.36 -35.52 -14.49
CA THR A 35 35.23 -36.11 -15.22
C THR A 35 35.26 -35.82 -16.73
N ILE A 36 35.59 -34.58 -17.13
CA ILE A 36 35.75 -34.18 -18.54
C ILE A 36 36.86 -34.99 -19.20
N THR A 37 38.01 -35.11 -18.51
CA THR A 37 39.16 -35.85 -19.03
C THR A 37 38.84 -37.34 -19.20
N PHE A 38 38.12 -37.94 -18.24
CA PHE A 38 37.68 -39.33 -18.36
C PHE A 38 36.76 -39.52 -19.57
N HIS A 39 35.77 -38.65 -19.75
CA HIS A 39 34.84 -38.71 -20.88
C HIS A 39 35.57 -38.58 -22.24
N LEU A 40 36.51 -37.64 -22.35
CA LEU A 40 37.35 -37.47 -23.55
C LEU A 40 38.24 -38.69 -23.83
N LYS A 41 38.86 -39.26 -22.79
CA LYS A 41 39.77 -40.42 -22.93
C LYS A 41 39.03 -41.70 -23.31
N HIS A 42 37.85 -41.95 -22.74
CA HIS A 42 37.22 -43.27 -22.78
C HIS A 42 35.93 -43.33 -23.60
N ILE A 43 35.22 -42.23 -23.84
CA ILE A 43 33.95 -42.24 -24.59
C ILE A 43 34.12 -41.66 -25.98
N VAL A 44 34.72 -40.46 -26.11
CA VAL A 44 34.91 -39.81 -27.42
C VAL A 44 35.84 -40.63 -28.33
N LYS A 45 36.79 -41.39 -27.77
CA LYS A 45 37.63 -42.34 -28.53
C LYS A 45 36.86 -43.58 -29.03
N ILE A 46 35.74 -43.96 -28.42
CA ILE A 46 34.97 -45.16 -28.82
C ILE A 46 34.11 -44.90 -30.07
N ASP A 47 33.62 -43.69 -30.29
CA ASP A 47 32.86 -43.34 -31.50
C ASP A 47 33.73 -43.23 -32.77
N GLN A 48 35.06 -43.23 -32.64
CA GLN A 48 36.00 -43.24 -33.78
C GLN A 48 36.36 -44.64 -34.30
N ILE A 49 35.74 -45.73 -33.81
CA ILE A 49 35.84 -47.05 -34.47
C ILE A 49 34.93 -47.15 -35.71
N ASN A 50 34.07 -46.16 -35.98
CA ASN A 50 33.39 -46.01 -37.26
C ASN A 50 34.10 -44.97 -38.12
N GLU A 51 35.03 -45.43 -38.97
CA GLU A 51 35.85 -44.64 -39.91
C GLU A 51 35.07 -43.76 -40.94
N HIS A 52 33.75 -43.65 -40.86
CA HIS A 52 32.93 -42.94 -41.85
C HIS A 52 32.29 -41.61 -41.38
N LYS A 53 32.58 -41.09 -40.18
CA LYS A 53 32.08 -39.75 -39.75
C LYS A 53 33.06 -38.59 -39.96
N LEU A 54 34.31 -38.86 -40.37
CA LEU A 54 35.35 -37.84 -40.53
C LEU A 54 35.17 -36.92 -41.77
N ASP A 55 34.33 -37.29 -42.73
CA ASP A 55 34.10 -36.48 -43.94
C ASP A 55 33.02 -35.39 -43.79
N ARG A 56 32.25 -35.34 -42.69
CA ARG A 56 31.22 -34.31 -42.47
C ARG A 56 31.73 -33.02 -41.79
N PHE A 57 33.00 -32.96 -41.40
CA PHE A 57 33.53 -31.87 -40.58
C PHE A 57 34.76 -31.16 -41.20
N LYS A 58 34.83 -31.07 -42.53
CA LYS A 58 35.73 -30.12 -43.23
C LYS A 58 35.22 -28.69 -43.05
N GLY A 59 35.45 -28.10 -41.87
CA GLY A 59 35.11 -26.69 -41.62
C GLY A 59 35.08 -26.20 -40.17
N LEU A 60 35.27 -27.07 -39.16
CA LEU A 60 35.22 -26.65 -37.76
C LEU A 60 36.62 -26.41 -37.16
N LEU A 61 36.77 -25.23 -36.57
CA LEU A 61 38.00 -24.46 -36.29
C LEU A 61 38.88 -24.95 -35.13
N ILE A 62 38.73 -26.20 -34.66
CA ILE A 62 39.62 -26.78 -33.65
C ILE A 62 39.95 -28.20 -34.09
N GLY A 63 41.16 -28.40 -34.61
CA GLY A 63 41.65 -29.72 -35.00
C GLY A 63 41.94 -30.60 -33.78
N ARG A 64 41.89 -31.93 -33.95
CA ARG A 64 42.24 -32.93 -32.92
C ARG A 64 43.56 -32.60 -32.22
N ASP A 65 44.56 -32.12 -32.95
CA ASP A 65 45.88 -31.77 -32.42
C ASP A 65 45.88 -30.50 -31.57
N GLU A 66 45.02 -29.52 -31.88
CA GLU A 66 44.85 -28.30 -31.07
C GLU A 66 44.14 -28.62 -29.75
N MET A 67 43.17 -29.55 -29.78
CA MET A 67 42.54 -30.05 -28.57
C MET A 67 43.48 -30.89 -27.72
N ILE A 68 44.32 -31.74 -28.34
CA ILE A 68 45.38 -32.47 -27.63
C ILE A 68 46.34 -31.49 -26.96
N ARG A 69 46.72 -30.36 -27.59
CA ARG A 69 47.54 -29.31 -26.94
C ARG A 69 46.84 -28.59 -25.78
N LEU A 70 45.54 -28.34 -25.87
CA LEU A 70 44.75 -27.82 -24.74
C LEU A 70 44.68 -28.83 -23.57
N LEU A 71 44.74 -30.12 -23.90
CA LEU A 71 44.79 -31.23 -22.95
C LEU A 71 46.21 -31.62 -22.50
N GLU A 72 47.28 -31.22 -23.19
CA GLU A 72 48.68 -31.57 -22.86
C GLU A 72 49.18 -30.89 -21.57
N GLY A 73 48.43 -29.94 -21.02
CA GLY A 73 48.57 -29.52 -19.61
C GLY A 73 48.09 -30.58 -18.60
N MET A 74 47.57 -31.71 -19.08
CA MET A 74 46.92 -32.78 -18.33
C MET A 74 47.55 -34.14 -18.70
N ASN A 75 48.46 -34.66 -17.86
CA ASN A 75 49.23 -35.87 -18.14
C ASN A 75 48.38 -37.05 -18.67
N LEU A 76 48.75 -37.51 -19.86
CA LEU A 76 48.10 -38.56 -20.65
C LEU A 76 49.04 -39.76 -20.77
N GLU A 77 48.77 -40.84 -20.04
CA GLU A 77 49.27 -42.18 -20.38
C GLU A 77 48.09 -43.05 -20.84
N SER A 78 48.37 -43.88 -21.84
CA SER A 78 47.41 -44.71 -22.57
C SER A 78 47.64 -46.17 -22.28
N GLU A 79 46.59 -46.92 -21.94
CA GLU A 79 46.50 -48.34 -22.28
C GLU A 79 45.03 -48.78 -22.24
N THR A 80 44.60 -49.44 -23.31
CA THR A 80 43.23 -49.93 -23.54
C THR A 80 43.19 -51.42 -23.26
N SER A 81 42.55 -51.85 -22.16
CA SER A 81 41.98 -53.21 -21.99
C SER A 81 41.34 -53.49 -20.60
N LYS A 82 40.60 -52.55 -19.97
CA LYS A 82 39.85 -52.81 -18.73
C LYS A 82 38.50 -52.06 -18.65
N LYS A 83 37.66 -52.14 -19.69
CA LYS A 83 36.48 -51.24 -19.85
C LYS A 83 35.40 -51.27 -18.75
N GLU A 84 35.15 -52.40 -18.09
CA GLU A 84 34.16 -52.47 -16.99
C GLU A 84 34.78 -52.18 -15.62
N GLN A 85 36.00 -52.67 -15.36
CA GLN A 85 36.73 -52.37 -14.13
C GLN A 85 37.12 -50.89 -14.05
N GLU A 86 37.44 -50.25 -15.17
CA GLU A 86 37.75 -48.81 -15.24
C GLU A 86 36.51 -47.93 -15.00
N LYS A 87 35.31 -48.38 -15.39
CA LYS A 87 34.05 -47.67 -15.07
C LYS A 87 33.72 -47.76 -13.59
N ILE A 88 33.88 -48.95 -12.99
CA ILE A 88 33.72 -49.13 -11.54
C ILE A 88 34.72 -48.24 -10.79
N ASN A 89 35.99 -48.26 -11.18
CA ASN A 89 37.02 -47.39 -10.61
C ASN A 89 36.73 -45.89 -10.80
N PHE A 90 36.04 -45.48 -11.86
CA PHE A 90 35.62 -44.09 -12.07
C PHE A 90 34.55 -43.66 -11.06
N TYR A 91 33.48 -44.46 -10.90
CA TYR A 91 32.43 -44.15 -9.94
C TYR A 91 32.95 -44.16 -8.51
N ASP A 92 33.78 -45.14 -8.14
CA ASP A 92 34.44 -45.18 -6.83
C ASP A 92 35.32 -43.94 -6.62
N SER A 93 36.07 -43.51 -7.64
CA SER A 93 36.89 -42.30 -7.56
C SER A 93 36.05 -41.02 -7.41
N CYS A 94 34.92 -40.92 -8.12
CA CYS A 94 33.99 -39.81 -8.00
C CYS A 94 33.39 -39.75 -6.59
N GLU A 95 32.89 -40.88 -6.07
CA GLU A 95 32.34 -40.97 -4.72
C GLU A 95 33.39 -40.59 -3.66
N MET A 96 34.63 -41.06 -3.81
CA MET A 96 35.73 -40.67 -2.91
C MET A 96 36.02 -39.17 -2.96
N ILE A 97 36.05 -38.55 -4.14
CA ILE A 97 36.27 -37.10 -4.27
C ILE A 97 35.10 -36.31 -3.69
N GLU A 98 33.85 -36.72 -3.95
CA GLU A 98 32.65 -36.08 -3.40
C GLU A 98 32.66 -36.10 -1.87
N ASN A 99 32.96 -37.27 -1.27
CA ASN A 99 33.09 -37.42 0.18
C ASN A 99 34.22 -36.54 0.74
N TYR A 100 35.39 -36.51 0.08
CA TYR A 100 36.50 -35.64 0.47
C TYR A 100 36.13 -34.15 0.45
N LEU A 101 35.44 -33.68 -0.60
CA LEU A 101 34.99 -32.28 -0.71
C LEU A 101 34.01 -31.93 0.42
N GLU A 102 33.08 -32.83 0.73
CA GLU A 102 32.05 -32.61 1.75
C GLU A 102 32.62 -32.62 3.17
N GLU A 103 33.44 -33.61 3.53
CA GLU A 103 34.11 -33.69 4.83
C GLU A 103 34.97 -32.44 5.07
N ARG A 104 35.77 -32.06 4.07
CA ARG A 104 36.68 -30.92 4.18
C ARG A 104 35.93 -29.59 4.27
N ALA A 105 34.82 -29.43 3.54
CA ALA A 105 33.95 -28.26 3.64
C ALA A 105 33.31 -28.14 5.03
N VAL A 106 32.87 -29.25 5.64
CA VAL A 106 32.32 -29.28 7.01
C VAL A 106 33.37 -28.84 8.03
N VAL A 107 34.59 -29.37 7.95
CA VAL A 107 35.70 -28.98 8.84
C VAL A 107 36.02 -27.49 8.70
N THR A 108 36.05 -26.98 7.46
CA THR A 108 36.33 -25.57 7.16
C THR A 108 35.28 -24.63 7.73
N THR A 109 34.01 -25.00 7.58
CA THR A 109 32.89 -24.20 8.09
C THR A 109 32.92 -24.16 9.63
N LYS A 110 33.28 -25.28 10.28
CA LYS A 110 33.51 -25.35 11.74
C LYS A 110 34.71 -24.52 12.20
N ALA A 111 35.73 -24.35 11.35
CA ALA A 111 36.87 -23.48 11.61
C ALA A 111 36.56 -21.98 11.42
N GLY A 112 35.32 -21.63 11.02
CA GLY A 112 34.86 -20.24 10.89
C GLY A 112 35.15 -19.60 9.53
N VAL A 113 35.63 -20.36 8.54
CA VAL A 113 35.82 -19.88 7.17
C VAL A 113 34.50 -20.03 6.41
N PHE A 114 33.98 -18.92 5.88
CA PHE A 114 32.74 -18.92 5.11
C PHE A 114 32.97 -19.42 3.68
N LEU A 115 32.28 -20.50 3.32
CA LEU A 115 32.29 -21.10 1.98
C LEU A 115 30.91 -20.90 1.33
N PRO A 116 30.72 -19.90 0.44
CA PRO A 116 29.40 -19.55 -0.09
C PRO A 116 28.72 -20.72 -0.82
N PHE A 117 29.45 -21.47 -1.64
CA PHE A 117 28.87 -22.59 -2.39
C PHE A 117 28.47 -23.75 -1.47
N ALA A 118 29.26 -24.04 -0.43
CA ALA A 118 28.89 -25.05 0.58
C ALA A 118 27.65 -24.61 1.37
N TYR A 119 27.60 -23.33 1.79
CA TYR A 119 26.46 -22.73 2.47
C TYR A 119 25.17 -22.84 1.64
N MET A 120 25.21 -22.41 0.38
CA MET A 120 24.06 -22.48 -0.53
C MET A 120 23.63 -23.92 -0.80
N SER A 121 24.59 -24.82 -0.97
CA SER A 121 24.31 -26.24 -1.18
C SER A 121 23.60 -26.87 0.01
N HIS A 122 23.97 -26.45 1.22
CA HIS A 122 23.30 -26.88 2.45
C HIS A 122 21.88 -26.30 2.55
N MET A 123 21.72 -24.98 2.35
CA MET A 123 20.42 -24.30 2.48
C MET A 123 19.39 -24.74 1.44
N LEU A 124 19.83 -25.09 0.22
CA LEU A 124 18.94 -25.60 -0.84
C LEU A 124 18.88 -27.14 -0.91
N GLU A 125 19.54 -27.83 0.03
CA GLU A 125 19.62 -29.29 0.10
C GLU A 125 20.03 -29.93 -1.25
N LEU A 126 21.09 -29.41 -1.87
CA LEU A 126 21.57 -29.92 -3.15
C LEU A 126 22.20 -31.31 -3.00
N SER A 127 21.81 -32.24 -3.86
CA SER A 127 22.46 -33.55 -4.02
C SER A 127 23.84 -33.42 -4.66
N ALA A 128 24.67 -34.47 -4.57
CA ALA A 128 26.00 -34.49 -5.16
C ALA A 128 25.99 -34.17 -6.67
N PHE A 129 25.04 -34.75 -7.40
CA PHE A 129 24.81 -34.42 -8.81
C PHE A 129 24.46 -32.94 -9.02
N GLU A 130 23.54 -32.37 -8.23
CA GLU A 130 23.16 -30.97 -8.40
C GLU A 130 24.33 -30.02 -8.11
N LYS A 131 25.12 -30.31 -7.07
CA LYS A 131 26.37 -29.58 -6.78
C LYS A 131 27.33 -29.64 -7.97
N TYR A 132 27.52 -30.83 -8.56
CA TYR A 132 28.34 -31.03 -9.74
C TYR A 132 27.86 -30.20 -10.94
N VAL A 133 26.56 -30.19 -11.22
CA VAL A 133 25.97 -29.44 -12.34
C VAL A 133 26.16 -27.93 -12.19
N VAL A 134 25.96 -27.38 -10.99
CA VAL A 134 26.20 -25.96 -10.72
C VAL A 134 27.67 -25.62 -10.98
N MET A 135 28.60 -26.41 -10.45
CA MET A 135 30.03 -26.16 -10.64
C MET A 135 30.49 -26.39 -12.10
N LEU A 136 29.87 -27.31 -12.84
CA LEU A 136 30.14 -27.51 -14.27
C LEU A 136 29.76 -26.26 -15.08
N SER A 137 28.58 -25.69 -14.80
CA SER A 137 28.12 -24.44 -15.44
C SER A 137 28.97 -23.22 -15.05
N PHE A 138 29.54 -23.24 -13.84
CA PHE A 138 30.40 -22.19 -13.32
C PHE A 138 31.70 -22.04 -14.14
N LEU A 139 32.26 -23.15 -14.67
CA LEU A 139 33.50 -23.13 -15.46
C LEU A 139 33.45 -22.19 -16.67
N ARG A 140 32.30 -22.04 -17.33
CA ARG A 140 32.14 -21.12 -18.47
C ARG A 140 32.52 -19.68 -18.11
N HIS A 141 32.23 -19.27 -16.89
CA HIS A 141 32.44 -17.90 -16.43
C HIS A 141 33.89 -17.65 -15.96
N LEU A 142 34.68 -18.71 -15.76
CA LEU A 142 36.07 -18.61 -15.29
C LEU A 142 37.07 -18.37 -16.42
N ASP A 143 36.97 -19.13 -17.52
CA ASP A 143 37.96 -19.10 -18.61
C ASP A 143 37.32 -19.50 -19.95
N LYS A 144 37.65 -18.74 -21.01
CA LYS A 144 37.23 -19.00 -22.40
C LYS A 144 37.64 -20.38 -22.91
N LYS A 145 38.65 -21.03 -22.33
CA LYS A 145 39.02 -22.41 -22.68
C LYS A 145 37.84 -23.37 -22.50
N TYR A 146 37.01 -23.18 -21.46
CA TYR A 146 35.89 -24.07 -21.19
C TYR A 146 34.75 -23.89 -22.21
N GLU A 147 34.55 -22.69 -22.76
CA GLU A 147 33.59 -22.49 -23.87
C GLU A 147 33.93 -23.38 -25.08
N LYS A 148 35.22 -23.47 -25.42
CA LYS A 148 35.70 -24.33 -26.52
C LYS A 148 35.52 -25.82 -26.21
N ILE A 149 35.83 -26.21 -24.97
CA ILE A 149 35.69 -27.60 -24.51
C ILE A 149 34.22 -28.05 -24.57
N PHE A 150 33.29 -27.22 -24.08
CA PHE A 150 31.86 -27.54 -24.12
C PHE A 150 31.31 -27.62 -25.54
N GLY A 151 31.71 -26.70 -26.43
CA GLY A 151 31.30 -26.77 -27.84
C GLY A 151 31.80 -28.05 -28.54
N TYR A 152 33.03 -28.47 -28.24
CA TYR A 152 33.57 -29.73 -28.76
C TYR A 152 32.84 -30.96 -28.23
N LEU A 153 32.60 -31.05 -26.91
CA LEU A 153 31.92 -32.18 -26.28
C LEU A 153 30.46 -32.37 -26.72
N GLN A 154 29.86 -31.32 -27.27
CA GLN A 154 28.47 -31.30 -27.72
C GLN A 154 28.35 -31.33 -29.25
N ASP A 155 29.47 -31.50 -29.97
CA ASP A 155 29.56 -31.46 -31.44
C ASP A 155 28.95 -30.18 -32.06
N ASP A 156 28.95 -29.06 -31.32
CA ASP A 156 28.37 -27.79 -31.73
C ASP A 156 29.16 -26.61 -31.15
N VAL A 157 30.00 -25.99 -31.98
CA VAL A 157 30.86 -24.86 -31.57
C VAL A 157 30.07 -23.58 -31.29
N THR A 158 28.79 -23.52 -31.66
CA THR A 158 27.92 -22.38 -31.27
C THR A 158 27.50 -22.47 -29.80
N ARG A 159 27.47 -23.69 -29.22
CA ARG A 159 27.13 -23.93 -27.82
C ARG A 159 28.32 -23.71 -26.90
N LYS A 160 28.32 -22.57 -26.23
CA LYS A 160 29.39 -22.16 -25.29
C LYS A 160 29.14 -22.60 -23.85
N SER A 161 27.91 -23.03 -23.53
CA SER A 161 27.52 -23.56 -22.22
C SER A 161 27.35 -25.07 -22.26
N PRO A 162 27.54 -25.77 -21.14
CA PRO A 162 27.13 -27.16 -21.02
C PRO A 162 25.60 -27.27 -21.07
N THR A 163 25.07 -28.30 -21.72
CA THR A 163 23.64 -28.66 -21.66
C THR A 163 23.38 -29.67 -20.54
N ALA A 164 22.11 -29.84 -20.17
CA ALA A 164 21.71 -30.89 -19.23
C ALA A 164 22.13 -32.30 -19.71
N ASP A 165 22.03 -32.59 -21.01
CA ASP A 165 22.53 -33.84 -21.60
C ASP A 165 24.04 -34.03 -21.39
N LEU A 166 24.84 -32.98 -21.65
CA LEU A 166 26.28 -33.04 -21.42
C LEU A 166 26.60 -33.30 -19.94
N ALA A 167 25.92 -32.59 -19.04
CA ALA A 167 26.13 -32.75 -17.60
C ALA A 167 25.87 -34.19 -17.13
N ILE A 168 24.80 -34.82 -17.62
CA ILE A 168 24.47 -36.21 -17.31
C ILE A 168 25.50 -37.16 -17.93
N LYS A 169 25.92 -36.94 -19.17
CA LYS A 169 26.95 -37.76 -19.85
C LYS A 169 28.31 -37.73 -19.17
N LEU A 170 28.67 -36.61 -18.55
CA LEU A 170 29.92 -36.46 -17.81
C LEU A 170 29.83 -37.11 -16.41
N TYR A 171 28.68 -37.01 -15.74
CA TYR A 171 28.47 -37.56 -14.40
C TYR A 171 28.22 -39.08 -14.41
N LEU A 172 27.42 -39.57 -15.37
CA LEU A 172 27.06 -40.99 -15.56
C LEU A 172 27.46 -41.49 -16.96
N PRO A 173 28.76 -41.72 -17.21
CA PRO A 173 29.27 -42.15 -18.50
C PRO A 173 28.69 -43.49 -19.01
N GLY A 174 27.83 -43.41 -20.03
CA GLY A 174 27.28 -44.57 -20.74
C GLY A 174 26.06 -45.22 -20.09
N GLU A 175 25.39 -44.53 -19.17
CA GLU A 175 24.05 -44.92 -18.71
C GLU A 175 22.94 -44.33 -19.59
N ALA A 176 21.84 -45.05 -19.73
CA ALA A 176 20.64 -44.60 -20.44
C ALA A 176 19.37 -45.10 -19.71
N GLY A 177 18.22 -44.49 -20.00
CA GLY A 177 16.92 -44.92 -19.48
C GLY A 177 16.52 -44.24 -18.16
N LEU A 178 15.87 -44.97 -17.25
CA LEU A 178 15.13 -44.43 -16.10
C LEU A 178 15.99 -43.54 -15.17
N ARG A 179 17.28 -43.86 -14.98
CA ARG A 179 18.20 -43.08 -14.14
C ARG A 179 18.44 -41.67 -14.69
N VAL A 180 18.57 -41.55 -16.00
CA VAL A 180 18.71 -40.26 -16.69
C VAL A 180 17.44 -39.42 -16.50
N THR A 181 16.27 -40.04 -16.63
CA THR A 181 14.97 -39.36 -16.42
C THR A 181 14.83 -38.81 -14.99
N VAL A 182 15.24 -39.57 -13.97
CA VAL A 182 15.22 -39.11 -12.57
C VAL A 182 16.13 -37.91 -12.35
N LEU A 183 17.33 -37.90 -12.94
CA LEU A 183 18.25 -36.77 -12.82
C LEU A 183 17.71 -35.51 -13.50
N ILE A 184 17.10 -35.63 -14.68
CA ILE A 184 16.45 -34.51 -15.37
C ILE A 184 15.33 -33.91 -14.50
N GLN A 185 14.49 -34.76 -13.93
CA GLN A 185 13.41 -34.30 -13.06
C GLN A 185 13.94 -33.53 -11.85
N ARG A 186 15.03 -33.99 -11.22
CA ARG A 186 15.70 -33.25 -10.13
C ARG A 186 16.23 -31.89 -10.59
N MET A 187 16.82 -31.82 -11.79
CA MET A 187 17.27 -30.54 -12.36
C MET A 187 16.11 -29.56 -12.56
N GLU A 188 14.93 -30.04 -12.97
CA GLU A 188 13.73 -29.21 -13.15
C GLU A 188 13.17 -28.66 -11.84
N GLU A 189 13.26 -29.43 -10.75
CA GLU A 189 12.71 -29.02 -9.45
C GLU A 189 13.51 -27.88 -8.80
N LYS A 190 14.85 -27.95 -8.82
CA LYS A 190 15.73 -27.00 -8.11
C LYS A 190 16.61 -26.17 -9.05
N LEU A 191 17.37 -26.82 -9.93
CA LEU A 191 18.45 -26.17 -10.68
C LEU A 191 17.95 -25.18 -11.73
N PHE A 192 17.03 -25.61 -12.60
CA PHE A 192 16.44 -24.71 -13.60
C PHE A 192 15.62 -23.60 -12.98
N ARG A 193 15.09 -23.82 -11.76
CA ARG A 193 14.27 -22.84 -11.05
C ARG A 193 15.12 -21.74 -10.42
N TYR A 194 16.21 -22.10 -9.73
CA TYR A 194 16.98 -21.16 -8.91
C TYR A 194 18.34 -20.77 -9.48
N PHE A 195 18.99 -21.64 -10.26
CA PHE A 195 20.38 -21.44 -10.67
C PHE A 195 20.53 -20.96 -12.10
N PHE A 196 19.66 -21.42 -13.00
CA PHE A 196 19.81 -21.18 -14.43
C PHE A 196 18.82 -20.17 -14.98
N LEU A 197 19.28 -19.37 -15.93
CA LEU A 197 18.42 -18.44 -16.67
C LEU A 197 17.54 -19.23 -17.66
N GLU A 198 16.22 -18.96 -17.66
CA GLU A 198 15.31 -19.52 -18.66
C GLU A 198 15.69 -19.07 -20.07
N ASN A 199 15.94 -20.02 -20.96
CA ASN A 199 16.14 -19.78 -22.38
C ASN A 199 14.89 -20.24 -23.14
N GLN A 200 14.19 -19.34 -23.84
CA GLN A 200 12.86 -19.59 -24.42
C GLN A 200 12.86 -20.53 -25.65
N GLU A 201 14.03 -20.94 -26.16
CA GLU A 201 14.13 -21.56 -27.49
C GLU A 201 14.10 -23.10 -27.51
N SER A 202 14.27 -23.81 -26.39
CA SER A 202 14.33 -25.29 -26.38
C SER A 202 13.20 -25.97 -25.60
N SER A 203 12.33 -26.65 -26.34
CA SER A 203 11.20 -27.44 -25.82
C SER A 203 11.63 -28.73 -25.11
N HIS A 204 12.88 -29.17 -25.29
CA HIS A 204 13.42 -30.41 -24.73
C HIS A 204 14.37 -30.14 -23.56
N SER A 205 14.06 -30.65 -22.36
CA SER A 205 14.83 -30.42 -21.12
C SER A 205 16.30 -30.83 -21.20
N LEU A 206 16.64 -31.81 -22.06
CA LEU A 206 18.01 -32.28 -22.30
C LEU A 206 18.89 -31.28 -23.07
N GLU A 207 18.29 -30.50 -23.98
CA GLU A 207 19.01 -29.54 -24.83
C GLU A 207 19.08 -28.14 -24.20
N ARG A 208 18.51 -27.95 -23.01
CA ARG A 208 18.59 -26.69 -22.29
C ARG A 208 20.03 -26.39 -21.89
N GLU A 209 20.49 -25.20 -22.26
CA GLU A 209 21.79 -24.69 -21.83
C GLU A 209 21.77 -24.32 -20.35
N LEU A 210 22.82 -24.70 -19.63
CA LEU A 210 23.01 -24.40 -18.22
C LEU A 210 23.76 -23.06 -18.12
N LEU A 211 23.00 -21.97 -18.11
CA LEU A 211 23.50 -20.60 -17.96
C LEU A 211 23.31 -20.14 -16.52
N LEU A 212 24.39 -20.22 -15.73
CA LEU A 212 24.38 -19.79 -14.33
C LEU A 212 24.03 -18.30 -14.22
N ASP A 213 23.13 -17.96 -13.31
CA ASP A 213 22.81 -16.58 -12.94
C ASP A 213 24.09 -15.82 -12.50
N GLN A 214 24.29 -14.62 -13.03
CA GLN A 214 25.49 -13.82 -12.74
C GLN A 214 25.62 -13.46 -11.26
N ASP A 215 24.50 -13.23 -10.56
CA ASP A 215 24.52 -12.91 -9.14
C ASP A 215 25.00 -14.12 -8.32
N LEU A 216 24.61 -15.33 -8.73
CA LEU A 216 25.09 -16.57 -8.12
C LEU A 216 26.57 -16.82 -8.41
N PHE A 217 27.05 -16.50 -9.60
CA PHE A 217 28.48 -16.58 -9.93
C PHE A 217 29.31 -15.70 -8.99
N TYR A 218 28.91 -14.44 -8.79
CA TYR A 218 29.61 -13.53 -7.87
C TYR A 218 29.47 -13.95 -6.41
N PHE A 219 28.32 -14.50 -6.02
CA PHE A 219 28.11 -15.05 -4.69
C PHE A 219 29.06 -16.22 -4.39
N ILE A 220 29.18 -17.17 -5.32
CA ILE A 220 30.07 -18.35 -5.20
C ILE A 220 31.53 -17.93 -5.03
N LEU A 221 31.98 -16.86 -5.69
CA LEU A 221 33.35 -16.33 -5.57
C LEU A 221 33.62 -15.51 -4.30
N ASP A 222 32.61 -15.23 -3.48
CA ASP A 222 32.66 -14.31 -2.34
C ASP A 222 33.22 -12.90 -2.69
N ILE A 223 32.92 -12.39 -3.89
CA ILE A 223 33.38 -11.05 -4.30
C ILE A 223 32.55 -9.99 -3.56
N LYS A 224 33.13 -9.43 -2.47
CA LYS A 224 32.53 -8.36 -1.67
C LYS A 224 32.53 -7.04 -2.44
N GLY A 225 31.34 -6.45 -2.65
CA GLY A 225 31.17 -5.13 -3.28
C GLY A 225 30.04 -5.05 -4.32
N LEU A 226 29.65 -6.18 -4.92
CA LEU A 226 28.51 -6.25 -5.87
C LEU A 226 27.19 -6.69 -5.21
N ARG A 227 27.22 -7.21 -3.96
CA ARG A 227 26.02 -7.57 -3.19
C ARG A 227 25.10 -6.36 -2.91
N ASP A 228 25.63 -5.14 -2.86
CA ASP A 228 24.82 -3.91 -2.72
C ASP A 228 24.16 -3.46 -4.05
N SER A 229 24.52 -4.10 -5.16
CA SER A 229 23.96 -3.81 -6.49
C SER A 229 22.93 -4.85 -6.96
N SER A 230 22.82 -6.00 -6.28
CA SER A 230 22.00 -7.12 -6.74
C SER A 230 20.52 -6.82 -6.52
N ASN A 231 19.91 -6.33 -7.60
CA ASN A 231 18.48 -6.15 -7.84
C ASN A 231 17.79 -5.10 -6.94
N LYS A 232 17.68 -3.85 -7.42
CA LYS A 232 16.85 -2.76 -6.82
C LYS A 232 15.40 -3.18 -6.46
N ARG A 233 14.96 -4.34 -6.95
CA ARG A 233 13.62 -4.92 -6.84
C ARG A 233 13.40 -5.73 -5.55
N ILE A 234 14.46 -6.26 -4.93
CA ILE A 234 14.39 -7.06 -3.70
C ILE A 234 15.12 -6.31 -2.60
N LYS A 235 14.47 -6.10 -1.45
CA LYS A 235 15.08 -5.43 -0.29
C LYS A 235 15.17 -6.40 0.88
N LEU A 236 16.39 -6.77 1.24
CA LEU A 236 16.68 -7.63 2.39
C LEU A 236 16.78 -6.80 3.67
N PHE A 237 16.20 -7.31 4.74
CA PHE A 237 16.33 -6.76 6.09
C PHE A 237 16.82 -7.87 7.02
N PHE A 238 18.05 -7.71 7.50
CA PHE A 238 18.69 -8.66 8.41
C PHE A 238 18.34 -8.36 9.87
N PRO A 239 18.21 -9.39 10.73
CA PRO A 239 18.04 -9.20 12.16
C PRO A 239 19.28 -8.52 12.77
N GLY A 240 19.09 -7.69 13.78
CA GLY A 240 20.15 -6.92 14.45
C GLY A 240 20.46 -5.56 13.83
N VAL A 241 19.90 -5.24 12.65
CA VAL A 241 19.95 -3.88 12.10
C VAL A 241 19.13 -2.94 13.00
N GLN A 242 19.64 -1.74 13.26
CA GLN A 242 18.92 -0.74 14.05
C GLN A 242 17.62 -0.35 13.35
N VAL A 243 16.48 -0.63 14.00
CA VAL A 243 15.14 -0.27 13.54
C VAL A 243 14.68 0.95 14.32
N GLU A 244 13.94 1.84 13.66
CA GLU A 244 13.24 2.94 14.34
C GLU A 244 12.32 2.36 15.45
N PRO A 245 12.24 3.00 16.62
CA PRO A 245 11.45 2.49 17.72
C PRO A 245 9.96 2.50 17.38
N LEU A 246 9.26 1.41 17.71
CA LEU A 246 7.80 1.37 17.68
C LEU A 246 7.25 2.21 18.84
N LEU A 247 6.74 3.40 18.50
CA LEU A 247 6.22 4.37 19.48
C LEU A 247 4.82 4.02 19.99
N ILE A 248 4.04 3.30 19.19
CA ILE A 248 2.60 3.02 19.42
C ILE A 248 2.25 1.57 19.08
N GLN A 249 1.03 1.13 19.41
CA GLN A 249 0.48 -0.16 18.99
C GLN A 249 1.33 -1.40 19.39
N GLN A 250 1.97 -1.35 20.56
CA GLN A 250 2.78 -2.46 21.08
C GLN A 250 1.97 -3.76 21.23
N GLN A 251 0.71 -3.66 21.65
CA GLN A 251 -0.17 -4.84 21.76
C GLN A 251 -0.42 -5.51 20.40
N TRP A 252 -0.56 -4.71 19.33
CA TRP A 252 -0.73 -5.24 17.98
C TRP A 252 0.57 -5.87 17.48
N GLN A 253 1.72 -5.26 17.78
CA GLN A 253 3.03 -5.84 17.50
C GLN A 253 3.20 -7.19 18.18
N ASP A 254 2.84 -7.31 19.45
CA ASP A 254 2.91 -8.57 20.20
C ASP A 254 1.99 -9.63 19.58
N GLN A 255 0.81 -9.23 19.10
CA GLN A 255 -0.10 -10.12 18.39
C GLN A 255 0.50 -10.63 17.08
N LEU A 256 1.10 -9.75 16.27
CA LEU A 256 1.79 -10.14 15.03
C LEU A 256 2.90 -11.17 15.35
N VAL A 257 3.74 -10.89 16.34
CA VAL A 257 4.84 -11.78 16.75
C VAL A 257 4.32 -13.14 17.18
N ARG A 258 3.25 -13.19 18.00
CA ARG A 258 2.63 -14.46 18.41
C ARG A 258 2.10 -15.26 17.23
N VAL A 259 1.39 -14.60 16.31
CA VAL A 259 0.88 -15.26 15.10
C VAL A 259 2.01 -15.86 14.26
N LEU A 260 3.16 -15.18 14.17
CA LEU A 260 4.33 -15.67 13.46
C LEU A 260 5.12 -16.76 14.21
N GLN A 261 5.03 -16.83 15.55
CA GLN A 261 5.71 -17.83 16.37
C GLN A 261 4.92 -19.12 16.54
N ASP A 262 3.61 -19.00 16.74
CA ASP A 262 2.74 -20.12 17.15
C ASP A 262 2.16 -20.90 15.96
N SER A 263 2.55 -20.57 14.73
CA SER A 263 2.03 -21.21 13.52
C SER A 263 2.50 -22.67 13.42
N GLN A 264 1.55 -23.63 13.43
CA GLN A 264 1.83 -25.06 13.27
C GLN A 264 1.90 -25.51 11.80
N GLY A 265 2.56 -24.71 10.95
CA GLY A 265 2.66 -24.95 9.51
C GLY A 265 2.89 -23.65 8.73
N PRO A 266 2.88 -23.72 7.38
CA PRO A 266 3.08 -22.54 6.56
C PRO A 266 1.96 -21.52 6.79
N LEU A 267 2.32 -20.26 6.97
CA LEU A 267 1.43 -19.17 7.35
C LEU A 267 1.43 -18.08 6.28
N ALA A 268 0.24 -17.66 5.87
CA ALA A 268 0.01 -16.48 5.05
C ALA A 268 -0.77 -15.45 5.88
N CYS A 269 -0.12 -14.32 6.19
CA CYS A 269 -0.72 -13.24 6.97
C CYS A 269 -0.95 -12.01 6.09
N PHE A 270 -2.22 -11.60 5.98
CA PHE A 270 -2.64 -10.40 5.30
C PHE A 270 -2.73 -9.24 6.30
N ILE A 271 -1.85 -8.26 6.16
CA ILE A 271 -1.78 -7.07 7.01
C ILE A 271 -2.39 -5.90 6.25
N GLN A 272 -3.60 -5.52 6.65
CA GLN A 272 -4.34 -4.39 6.10
C GLN A 272 -4.29 -3.18 7.03
N GLY A 273 -4.41 -1.99 6.47
CA GLY A 273 -4.47 -0.75 7.25
C GLY A 273 -4.20 0.48 6.40
N PRO A 274 -4.45 1.69 6.92
CA PRO A 274 -4.33 2.91 6.14
C PRO A 274 -2.90 3.16 5.60
N PRO A 275 -2.73 3.96 4.54
CA PRO A 275 -1.41 4.34 4.06
C PRO A 275 -0.63 5.09 5.15
N GLY A 276 0.68 4.83 5.24
CA GLY A 276 1.53 5.45 6.26
C GLY A 276 1.32 4.94 7.69
N SER A 277 0.57 3.87 7.92
CA SER A 277 0.35 3.30 9.26
C SER A 277 1.58 2.58 9.86
N GLY A 278 2.71 2.55 9.17
CA GLY A 278 3.92 1.88 9.66
C GLY A 278 3.96 0.37 9.44
N LYS A 279 3.15 -0.20 8.53
CA LYS A 279 3.13 -1.65 8.21
C LYS A 279 4.54 -2.25 8.03
N LYS A 280 5.38 -1.60 7.22
CA LYS A 280 6.78 -2.04 6.96
C LYS A 280 7.64 -1.98 8.23
N LEU A 281 7.41 -1.01 9.12
CA LEU A 281 8.13 -0.87 10.39
C LEU A 281 7.77 -2.00 11.36
N HIS A 282 6.48 -2.33 11.48
CA HIS A 282 6.02 -3.47 12.28
C HIS A 282 6.64 -4.79 11.82
N VAL A 283 6.67 -5.03 10.50
CA VAL A 283 7.30 -6.24 9.94
C VAL A 283 8.80 -6.29 10.23
N LYS A 284 9.53 -5.17 10.07
CA LYS A 284 10.95 -5.09 10.43
C LYS A 284 11.19 -5.37 11.91
N SER A 285 10.37 -4.78 12.78
CA SER A 285 10.45 -5.00 14.22
C SER A 285 10.16 -6.46 14.59
N ALA A 286 9.17 -7.08 13.94
CA ALA A 286 8.86 -8.50 14.13
C ALA A 286 10.03 -9.37 13.68
N GLY A 287 10.61 -9.12 12.51
CA GLY A 287 11.80 -9.84 12.03
C GLY A 287 12.97 -9.76 13.02
N ASN A 288 13.21 -8.57 13.59
CA ASN A 288 14.26 -8.38 14.59
C ASN A 288 13.98 -9.13 15.91
N GLN A 289 12.73 -9.13 16.39
CA GLN A 289 12.32 -9.87 17.60
C GLN A 289 12.39 -11.39 17.40
N LEU A 290 12.06 -11.87 16.20
CA LEU A 290 12.11 -13.29 15.82
C LEU A 290 13.51 -13.76 15.40
N LYS A 291 14.46 -12.83 15.25
CA LYS A 291 15.79 -13.07 14.66
C LYS A 291 15.73 -13.73 13.27
N ARG A 292 14.70 -13.39 12.49
CA ARG A 292 14.55 -13.85 11.09
C ARG A 292 14.79 -12.70 10.12
N THR A 293 15.41 -13.02 9.00
CA THR A 293 15.56 -12.08 7.88
C THR A 293 14.19 -11.83 7.27
N VAL A 294 13.94 -10.61 6.78
CA VAL A 294 12.71 -10.28 6.03
C VAL A 294 13.09 -9.82 4.63
N ILE A 295 12.39 -10.36 3.64
CA ILE A 295 12.53 -9.94 2.24
C ILE A 295 11.31 -9.12 1.85
N PHE A 296 11.53 -7.88 1.41
CA PHE A 296 10.49 -7.06 0.83
C PHE A 296 10.58 -7.09 -0.70
N ILE A 297 9.47 -7.45 -1.34
CA ILE A 297 9.31 -7.39 -2.80
C ILE A 297 7.99 -6.68 -3.12
N GLU A 298 8.05 -5.74 -4.06
CA GLU A 298 6.85 -5.04 -4.55
C GLU A 298 6.02 -6.00 -5.42
N THR A 299 4.70 -6.06 -5.22
CA THR A 299 3.82 -7.00 -5.93
C THR A 299 3.88 -6.83 -7.44
N ARG A 300 4.06 -5.61 -7.96
CA ARG A 300 4.27 -5.36 -9.40
C ARG A 300 5.49 -6.08 -10.00
N ASN A 301 6.50 -6.39 -9.19
CA ASN A 301 7.71 -7.06 -9.65
C ASN A 301 7.54 -8.58 -9.78
N ILE A 302 6.46 -9.16 -9.28
CA ILE A 302 6.17 -10.59 -9.43
C ILE A 302 5.10 -10.86 -10.49
N LEU A 303 4.70 -9.81 -11.24
CA LEU A 303 3.64 -9.87 -12.24
C LEU A 303 4.18 -9.47 -13.61
N ASN A 304 3.62 -10.08 -14.64
CA ASN A 304 3.78 -9.69 -16.03
C ASN A 304 2.75 -8.59 -16.39
N LEU A 305 2.93 -7.94 -17.54
CA LEU A 305 2.03 -6.89 -18.03
C LEU A 305 0.59 -7.39 -18.28
N ASP A 306 0.42 -8.69 -18.49
CA ASP A 306 -0.87 -9.37 -18.69
C ASP A 306 -1.54 -9.81 -17.37
N GLY A 307 -0.93 -9.51 -16.22
CA GLY A 307 -1.42 -9.88 -14.89
C GLY A 307 -1.12 -11.32 -14.48
N THR A 308 -0.32 -12.07 -15.25
CA THR A 308 0.16 -13.41 -14.88
C THR A 308 1.41 -13.34 -13.99
N LEU A 309 1.73 -14.43 -13.28
CA LEU A 309 2.94 -14.49 -12.44
C LEU A 309 4.23 -14.47 -13.30
N ASN A 310 5.16 -13.61 -12.91
CA ASN A 310 6.51 -13.61 -13.45
C ASN A 310 7.36 -14.65 -12.72
N ASN A 311 7.35 -15.88 -13.23
CA ASN A 311 8.07 -17.01 -12.61
C ASN A 311 9.55 -16.72 -12.38
N ARG A 312 10.22 -16.02 -13.30
CA ARG A 312 11.63 -15.66 -13.14
C ARG A 312 11.87 -14.79 -11.91
N GLN A 313 11.09 -13.73 -11.74
CA GLN A 313 11.26 -12.81 -10.61
C GLN A 313 10.80 -13.43 -9.29
N LEU A 314 9.74 -14.23 -9.32
CA LEU A 314 9.28 -14.99 -8.16
C LEU A 314 10.34 -16.00 -7.71
N ASN A 315 10.93 -16.76 -8.64
CA ASN A 315 11.97 -17.73 -8.34
C ASN A 315 13.24 -17.08 -7.77
N GLN A 316 13.62 -15.89 -8.26
CA GLN A 316 14.72 -15.12 -7.66
C GLN A 316 14.41 -14.72 -6.21
N ALA A 317 13.21 -14.23 -5.92
CA ALA A 317 12.81 -13.88 -4.56
C ALA A 317 12.73 -15.11 -3.63
N LEU A 318 12.22 -16.24 -4.14
CA LEU A 318 12.18 -17.51 -3.44
C LEU A 318 13.58 -18.03 -3.11
N ARG A 319 14.52 -17.92 -4.05
CA ARG A 319 15.92 -18.29 -3.84
C ARG A 319 16.53 -17.50 -2.69
N GLU A 320 16.39 -16.18 -2.69
CA GLU A 320 16.88 -15.33 -1.60
C GLU A 320 16.20 -15.67 -0.28
N ALA A 321 14.90 -16.00 -0.30
CA ALA A 321 14.16 -16.39 0.90
C ALA A 321 14.69 -17.69 1.51
N LEU A 322 14.94 -18.71 0.67
CA LEU A 322 15.52 -19.99 1.08
C LEU A 322 16.95 -19.83 1.59
N LEU A 323 17.78 -19.04 0.89
CA LEU A 323 19.17 -18.80 1.28
C LEU A 323 19.33 -18.12 2.64
N HIS A 324 18.34 -17.33 3.07
CA HIS A 324 18.39 -16.55 4.29
C HIS A 324 17.39 -16.98 5.38
N ASP A 325 16.67 -18.09 5.17
CA ASP A 325 15.52 -18.52 5.99
C ASP A 325 14.61 -17.33 6.34
N ALA A 326 14.25 -16.60 5.30
CA ALA A 326 13.65 -15.29 5.42
C ALA A 326 12.13 -15.31 5.25
N ILE A 327 11.47 -14.42 5.99
CA ILE A 327 10.04 -14.14 5.83
C ILE A 327 9.84 -13.39 4.52
N LEU A 328 9.00 -13.92 3.62
CA LEU A 328 8.69 -13.26 2.35
C LEU A 328 7.57 -12.23 2.57
N CYS A 329 7.83 -10.97 2.26
CA CYS A 329 6.88 -9.87 2.42
C CYS A 329 6.56 -9.20 1.08
N LEU A 330 5.32 -9.31 0.64
CA LEU A 330 4.79 -8.61 -0.53
C LEU A 330 4.30 -7.21 -0.12
N THR A 331 4.74 -6.18 -0.84
CA THR A 331 4.31 -4.79 -0.61
C THR A 331 3.50 -4.24 -1.77
N ASP A 332 2.64 -3.28 -1.47
CA ASP A 332 1.86 -2.52 -2.46
C ASP A 332 0.86 -3.41 -3.22
N PHE A 333 0.23 -4.35 -2.49
CA PHE A 333 -0.74 -5.31 -3.02
C PHE A 333 -2.03 -4.65 -3.55
N GLU A 334 -2.34 -3.44 -3.08
CA GLU A 334 -3.46 -2.63 -3.56
C GLU A 334 -3.42 -2.33 -5.07
N GLU A 335 -2.23 -2.23 -5.68
CA GLU A 335 -2.12 -1.97 -7.13
C GLU A 335 -2.74 -3.12 -7.93
N LEU A 336 -2.54 -4.36 -7.47
CA LEU A 336 -3.12 -5.55 -8.09
C LEU A 336 -4.63 -5.64 -7.82
N LEU A 337 -5.10 -5.21 -6.64
CA LEU A 337 -6.54 -5.10 -6.37
C LEU A 337 -7.23 -4.13 -7.34
N ASP A 338 -6.57 -3.02 -7.70
CA ASP A 338 -7.11 -2.01 -8.60
C ASP A 338 -7.10 -2.44 -10.07
N LEU A 339 -6.05 -3.13 -10.51
CA LEU A 339 -5.94 -3.65 -11.88
C LEU A 339 -7.01 -4.70 -12.20
N LEU A 340 -7.43 -5.49 -11.20
CA LEU A 340 -8.33 -6.63 -11.38
C LEU A 340 -9.76 -6.36 -10.89
N ALA A 341 -10.09 -5.12 -10.52
CA ALA A 341 -11.42 -4.72 -10.07
C ALA A 341 -12.50 -4.68 -11.18
N ASN A 342 -12.20 -5.06 -12.42
CA ASN A 342 -13.17 -5.14 -13.51
C ASN A 342 -13.96 -6.47 -13.47
N PRO A 343 -15.29 -6.44 -13.28
CA PRO A 343 -16.10 -7.64 -13.10
C PRO A 343 -16.54 -8.18 -14.47
N ASP A 344 -15.68 -8.94 -15.14
CA ASP A 344 -16.17 -9.81 -16.21
C ASP A 344 -16.75 -11.08 -15.59
N SER A 345 -18.01 -11.30 -15.93
CA SER A 345 -18.91 -12.34 -15.44
C SER A 345 -18.32 -13.74 -15.56
N THR A 346 -17.87 -14.32 -14.44
CA THR A 346 -18.11 -15.70 -14.00
C THR A 346 -17.39 -15.92 -12.66
N GLY A 347 -17.99 -16.70 -11.76
CA GLY A 347 -17.58 -16.83 -10.36
C GLY A 347 -16.13 -17.30 -10.14
N LEU A 348 -15.62 -16.91 -8.96
CA LEU A 348 -14.22 -16.85 -8.51
C LEU A 348 -13.44 -15.68 -9.10
N SER A 349 -13.04 -14.76 -8.21
CA SER A 349 -12.25 -13.58 -8.59
C SER A 349 -10.93 -14.03 -9.23
N THR A 350 -10.52 -13.41 -10.34
CA THR A 350 -9.19 -13.61 -10.96
C THR A 350 -8.06 -13.54 -9.91
N MET A 351 -8.28 -12.72 -8.89
CA MET A 351 -7.48 -12.60 -7.67
C MET A 351 -7.32 -13.91 -6.90
N ASP A 352 -8.41 -14.63 -6.61
CA ASP A 352 -8.34 -15.92 -5.91
C ASP A 352 -7.55 -16.93 -6.74
N ARG A 353 -7.64 -16.89 -8.08
CA ARG A 353 -6.86 -17.76 -8.97
C ARG A 353 -5.37 -17.45 -8.87
N LEU A 354 -4.97 -16.19 -9.06
CA LEU A 354 -3.58 -15.76 -8.95
C LEU A 354 -2.98 -16.04 -7.56
N MET A 355 -3.77 -15.82 -6.50
CA MET A 355 -3.33 -16.13 -5.15
C MET A 355 -3.20 -17.63 -4.91
N THR A 356 -4.06 -18.44 -5.52
CA THR A 356 -3.92 -19.91 -5.47
C THR A 356 -2.66 -20.35 -6.20
N GLU A 357 -2.41 -19.84 -7.42
CA GLU A 357 -1.20 -20.10 -8.20
C GLU A 357 0.07 -19.70 -7.42
N LEU A 358 0.05 -18.52 -6.78
CA LEU A 358 1.16 -18.06 -5.94
C LEU A 358 1.37 -18.97 -4.73
N LEU A 359 0.33 -19.33 -3.99
CA LEU A 359 0.46 -20.18 -2.80
C LEU A 359 0.94 -21.61 -3.16
N GLU A 360 0.51 -22.15 -4.30
CA GLU A 360 1.02 -23.42 -4.84
C GLU A 360 2.51 -23.31 -5.18
N GLU A 361 2.94 -22.22 -5.79
CA GLU A 361 4.35 -21.93 -6.07
C GLU A 361 5.18 -21.74 -4.80
N LEU A 362 4.61 -21.20 -3.72
CA LEU A 362 5.30 -21.01 -2.44
C LEU A 362 5.30 -22.27 -1.55
N GLN A 363 4.42 -23.25 -1.83
CA GLN A 363 4.22 -24.40 -0.97
C GLN A 363 5.50 -25.24 -0.81
N GLY A 364 5.87 -25.51 0.44
CA GLY A 364 7.08 -26.27 0.79
C GLY A 364 8.40 -25.51 0.62
N ARG A 365 8.35 -24.23 0.24
CA ARG A 365 9.53 -23.38 0.01
C ARG A 365 9.60 -22.19 0.95
N VAL A 366 8.45 -21.66 1.35
CA VAL A 366 8.35 -20.54 2.29
C VAL A 366 7.39 -20.91 3.40
N GLU A 367 7.85 -20.82 4.64
CA GLU A 367 7.02 -21.05 5.81
C GLU A 367 6.14 -19.85 6.16
N THR A 368 6.56 -18.63 5.82
CA THR A 368 5.86 -17.41 6.23
C THR A 368 5.79 -16.40 5.09
N LEU A 369 4.57 -16.12 4.64
CA LEU A 369 4.22 -15.08 3.68
C LEU A 369 3.49 -13.94 4.40
N LEU A 370 3.99 -12.71 4.26
CA LEU A 370 3.31 -11.49 4.70
C LEU A 370 2.86 -10.68 3.50
N ILE A 371 1.62 -10.22 3.50
CA ILE A 371 1.07 -9.39 2.42
C ILE A 371 0.64 -8.07 3.02
N LEU A 372 1.23 -6.96 2.57
CA LEU A 372 0.88 -5.62 3.03
C LEU A 372 -0.05 -4.95 2.03
N SER A 373 -1.21 -4.50 2.49
CA SER A 373 -2.14 -3.72 1.66
C SER A 373 -2.70 -2.50 2.38
N THR A 374 -3.10 -1.50 1.60
CA THR A 374 -3.93 -0.38 2.08
C THR A 374 -5.43 -0.65 2.01
N LYS A 375 -5.87 -1.67 1.27
CA LYS A 375 -7.28 -2.03 1.09
C LYS A 375 -7.59 -3.36 1.78
N PRO A 376 -8.80 -3.52 2.34
CA PRO A 376 -9.18 -4.80 2.90
C PRO A 376 -9.43 -5.82 1.78
N TRP A 377 -8.93 -7.03 1.98
CA TRP A 377 -9.19 -8.16 1.10
C TRP A 377 -9.13 -9.46 1.90
N SER A 378 -9.98 -10.42 1.55
CA SER A 378 -10.01 -11.73 2.18
C SER A 378 -9.96 -12.83 1.14
N TYR A 379 -9.06 -13.78 1.34
CA TYR A 379 -8.95 -14.94 0.47
C TYR A 379 -10.12 -15.91 0.71
N SER A 380 -10.88 -16.20 -0.35
CA SER A 380 -12.09 -17.02 -0.25
C SER A 380 -11.80 -18.52 -0.42
N ASN A 381 -10.75 -18.87 -1.14
CA ASN A 381 -10.46 -20.25 -1.58
C ASN A 381 -9.46 -20.97 -0.66
N ARG A 382 -9.90 -21.59 0.42
CA ARG A 382 -9.00 -22.25 1.41
C ARG A 382 -8.40 -23.60 0.98
N LYS A 383 -8.16 -23.83 -0.31
CA LYS A 383 -7.57 -25.09 -0.81
C LYS A 383 -6.06 -25.20 -0.57
N SER A 384 -5.39 -24.13 -0.15
CA SER A 384 -3.95 -24.14 0.15
C SER A 384 -3.64 -24.71 1.53
N ASN A 385 -2.47 -25.32 1.69
CA ASN A 385 -1.95 -25.76 2.99
C ASN A 385 -1.52 -24.61 3.93
N PHE A 386 -1.55 -23.36 3.46
CA PHE A 386 -1.24 -22.19 4.26
C PHE A 386 -2.37 -21.87 5.25
N GLN A 387 -2.00 -21.63 6.51
CA GLN A 387 -2.89 -21.00 7.49
C GLN A 387 -3.09 -19.54 7.10
N TRP A 388 -4.33 -19.06 7.10
CA TRP A 388 -4.65 -17.68 6.72
C TRP A 388 -4.98 -16.85 7.94
N ALA A 389 -4.23 -15.77 8.16
CA ALA A 389 -4.48 -14.78 9.20
C ALA A 389 -4.68 -13.39 8.58
N VAL A 390 -5.68 -12.65 9.04
CA VAL A 390 -5.88 -11.24 8.65
C VAL A 390 -5.67 -10.39 9.89
N LEU A 391 -4.76 -9.42 9.81
CA LEU A 391 -4.48 -8.46 10.86
C LEU A 391 -4.73 -7.05 10.33
N GLU A 392 -5.51 -6.27 11.06
CA GLU A 392 -5.82 -4.89 10.71
C GLU A 392 -5.09 -3.93 11.63
N ILE A 393 -4.34 -3.01 11.03
CA ILE A 393 -3.74 -1.88 11.72
C ILE A 393 -4.76 -0.74 11.69
N ASN A 394 -5.29 -0.42 12.87
CA ASN A 394 -6.23 0.68 13.05
C ASN A 394 -5.52 2.03 12.99
N LEU A 395 -6.29 3.08 12.74
CA LEU A 395 -5.81 4.45 12.93
C LEU A 395 -5.35 4.63 14.39
N PRO A 396 -4.21 5.33 14.61
CA PRO A 396 -3.72 5.58 15.95
C PRO A 396 -4.79 6.29 16.77
N ASN A 397 -5.00 5.83 18.00
CA ASN A 397 -5.92 6.50 18.91
C ASN A 397 -5.35 7.88 19.32
N ARG A 398 -6.14 8.66 20.06
CA ARG A 398 -5.73 10.02 20.43
C ARG A 398 -4.42 10.09 21.22
N ILE A 399 -4.24 9.19 22.19
CA ILE A 399 -3.04 9.13 23.04
C ILE A 399 -1.83 8.76 22.17
N GLU A 400 -1.99 7.76 21.31
CA GLU A 400 -0.98 7.34 20.34
C GLU A 400 -0.61 8.45 19.36
N ARG A 401 -1.59 9.19 18.82
CA ARG A 401 -1.33 10.34 17.94
C ARG A 401 -0.56 11.45 18.65
N LYS A 402 -0.86 11.72 19.92
CA LYS A 402 -0.08 12.69 20.71
C LYS A 402 1.39 12.27 20.76
N ILE A 403 1.67 11.01 21.08
CA ILE A 403 3.04 10.47 21.12
C ILE A 403 3.71 10.60 19.73
N LEU A 404 2.99 10.29 18.65
CA LEU A 404 3.51 10.43 17.28
C LEU A 404 3.86 11.89 16.95
N TRP A 405 2.95 12.83 17.23
CA TRP A 405 3.20 14.26 17.00
C TRP A 405 4.38 14.78 17.82
N GLU A 406 4.46 14.44 19.10
CA GLU A 406 5.56 14.85 19.98
C GLU A 406 6.92 14.33 19.50
N ASN A 407 7.00 13.12 18.97
CA ASN A 407 8.26 12.55 18.46
C ASN A 407 8.62 13.05 17.07
N ILE A 408 7.65 13.08 16.13
CA ILE A 408 7.90 13.45 14.73
C ILE A 408 8.16 14.96 14.62
N ALA A 409 7.42 15.79 15.36
CA ALA A 409 7.56 17.24 15.33
C ALA A 409 8.63 17.77 16.30
N TYR A 410 9.31 16.91 17.06
CA TYR A 410 10.27 17.30 18.12
C TYR A 410 11.33 18.31 17.66
N ASN A 411 11.85 18.14 16.44
CA ASN A 411 12.92 18.98 15.89
C ASN A 411 12.41 20.13 15.00
N LEU A 412 11.10 20.37 14.93
CA LEU A 412 10.53 21.41 14.08
C LEU A 412 10.48 22.75 14.80
N PRO A 413 10.85 23.86 14.13
CA PRO A 413 10.68 25.20 14.68
C PRO A 413 9.20 25.61 14.61
N LEU A 414 8.39 25.16 15.56
CA LEU A 414 6.97 25.51 15.66
C LEU A 414 6.78 26.87 16.36
N ALA A 415 5.78 27.65 15.96
CA ALA A 415 5.39 28.85 16.68
C ALA A 415 4.90 28.51 18.10
N GLU A 416 5.19 29.36 19.09
CA GLU A 416 4.87 29.12 20.52
C GLU A 416 3.36 28.91 20.78
N GLU A 417 2.52 29.46 19.93
CA GLU A 417 1.05 29.33 19.98
C GLU A 417 0.51 27.96 19.54
N ILE A 418 1.36 27.06 19.03
CA ILE A 418 0.94 25.76 18.51
C ILE A 418 1.03 24.70 19.60
N GLU A 419 -0.13 24.28 20.10
CA GLU A 419 -0.23 23.11 20.95
C GLU A 419 -0.41 21.85 20.10
N LEU A 420 0.59 20.95 20.09
CA LEU A 420 0.54 19.68 19.35
C LEU A 420 -0.66 18.81 19.74
N TYR A 421 -1.15 18.93 20.97
CA TYR A 421 -2.36 18.24 21.42
C TYR A 421 -3.60 18.67 20.62
N GLU A 422 -3.75 19.95 20.32
CA GLU A 422 -4.86 20.43 19.50
C GLU A 422 -4.76 19.89 18.08
N VAL A 423 -3.55 19.85 17.50
CA VAL A 423 -3.31 19.29 16.16
C VAL A 423 -3.66 17.79 16.13
N ALA A 424 -3.24 17.03 17.13
CA ALA A 424 -3.54 15.59 17.25
C ALA A 424 -5.03 15.27 17.44
N ASN A 425 -5.78 16.20 18.03
CA ASN A 425 -7.24 16.10 18.16
C ASN A 425 -7.95 16.49 16.88
N LYS A 426 -7.43 17.50 16.19
CA LYS A 426 -8.02 18.05 14.99
C LYS A 426 -7.82 17.12 13.79
N PHE A 427 -6.67 16.47 13.64
CA PHE A 427 -6.39 15.63 12.47
C PHE A 427 -6.14 14.16 12.86
N ASN A 428 -6.93 13.24 12.28
CA ASN A 428 -6.79 11.79 12.49
C ASN A 428 -5.80 11.19 11.47
N LEU A 429 -4.54 11.61 11.54
CA LEU A 429 -3.47 11.20 10.62
C LEU A 429 -2.72 9.96 11.10
N THR A 430 -2.20 9.17 10.15
CA THR A 430 -1.22 8.10 10.41
C THR A 430 0.18 8.66 10.64
N ALA A 431 1.10 7.86 11.18
CA ALA A 431 2.49 8.27 11.41
C ALA A 431 3.16 8.81 10.12
N GLY A 432 2.95 8.14 8.99
CA GLY A 432 3.45 8.59 7.68
C GLY A 432 2.84 9.92 7.25
N GLN A 433 1.51 10.08 7.38
CA GLN A 433 0.85 11.35 7.06
C GLN A 433 1.30 12.50 7.95
N ILE A 434 1.58 12.25 9.24
CA ILE A 434 2.13 13.26 10.16
C ILE A 434 3.53 13.67 9.69
N ALA A 435 4.39 12.70 9.33
CA ALA A 435 5.72 12.97 8.81
C ALA A 435 5.68 13.78 7.50
N ASP A 436 4.79 13.40 6.57
CA ASP A 436 4.61 14.10 5.30
C ASP A 436 4.06 15.52 5.52
N ALA A 437 3.09 15.70 6.43
CA ALA A 437 2.57 17.02 6.80
C ALA A 437 3.66 17.91 7.43
N CYS A 438 4.48 17.37 8.32
CA CYS A 438 5.60 18.09 8.94
C CYS A 438 6.65 18.52 7.90
N GLN A 439 6.99 17.62 6.97
CA GLN A 439 7.92 17.93 5.89
C GLN A 439 7.37 19.00 4.96
N GLU A 440 6.09 18.92 4.59
CA GLU A 440 5.43 19.90 3.74
C GLU A 440 5.32 21.27 4.41
N ALA A 441 4.94 21.32 5.70
CA ALA A 441 4.89 22.57 6.46
C ALA A 441 6.28 23.25 6.53
N SER A 442 7.34 22.45 6.68
CA SER A 442 8.73 22.93 6.66
C SER A 442 9.10 23.51 5.29
N ARG A 443 8.72 22.83 4.19
CA ARG A 443 8.95 23.31 2.81
C ARG A 443 8.22 24.63 2.53
N LEU A 444 6.95 24.74 2.91
CA LEU A 444 6.15 25.96 2.74
C LEU A 444 6.76 27.15 3.51
N THR A 445 7.30 26.89 4.69
CA THR A 445 7.96 27.89 5.53
C THR A 445 9.27 28.36 4.90
N TYR A 446 10.10 27.41 4.47
CA TYR A 446 11.37 27.69 3.79
C TYR A 446 11.18 28.49 2.49
N TRP A 447 10.18 28.15 1.66
CA TRP A 447 9.93 28.87 0.40
C TRP A 447 9.50 30.33 0.59
N GLN A 448 8.93 30.68 1.74
CA GLN A 448 8.56 32.05 2.06
C GLN A 448 9.65 32.81 2.83
N GLY A 449 10.80 32.16 3.11
CA GLY A 449 11.91 32.76 3.84
C GLY A 449 11.62 32.98 5.33
N GLU A 450 10.68 32.24 5.90
CA GLU A 450 10.38 32.27 7.33
C GLU A 450 11.20 31.21 8.08
N GLU A 451 11.52 31.46 9.35
CA GLU A 451 12.28 30.51 10.19
C GLU A 451 11.37 29.61 11.05
N VAL A 452 10.12 30.00 11.26
CA VAL A 452 9.17 29.35 12.17
C VAL A 452 7.91 28.94 11.44
N ILE A 453 7.44 27.71 11.68
CA ILE A 453 6.23 27.15 11.10
C ILE A 453 5.01 27.75 11.84
N SER A 454 4.22 28.54 11.13
CA SER A 454 2.97 29.10 11.65
C SER A 454 1.84 28.07 11.70
N ARG A 455 0.85 28.30 12.58
CA ARG A 455 -0.33 27.43 12.73
C ARG A 455 -1.07 27.23 11.40
N GLN A 456 -1.19 28.29 10.61
CA GLN A 456 -1.86 28.26 9.31
C GLN A 456 -1.16 27.32 8.32
N LYS A 457 0.18 27.36 8.25
CA LYS A 457 0.97 26.50 7.36
C LYS A 457 0.92 25.04 7.78
N LEU A 458 1.01 24.78 9.08
CA LEU A 458 0.88 23.42 9.61
C LEU A 458 -0.50 22.85 9.30
N TYR A 459 -1.57 23.62 9.52
CA TYR A 459 -2.92 23.20 9.18
C TYR A 459 -3.08 22.98 7.67
N GLN A 460 -2.57 23.88 6.84
CA GLN A 460 -2.60 23.73 5.38
C GLN A 460 -1.90 22.44 4.94
N ALA A 461 -0.75 22.10 5.52
CA ALA A 461 -0.03 20.86 5.22
C ALA A 461 -0.81 19.62 5.67
N CYS A 462 -1.42 19.65 6.86
CA CYS A 462 -2.28 18.57 7.33
C CYS A 462 -3.51 18.37 6.44
N TYR A 463 -4.18 19.45 6.00
CA TYR A 463 -5.33 19.35 5.11
C TYR A 463 -4.99 18.72 3.76
N LYS A 464 -3.80 19.02 3.18
CA LYS A 464 -3.34 18.35 1.96
C LYS A 464 -3.25 16.82 2.10
N GLN A 465 -2.92 16.31 3.29
CA GLN A 465 -2.86 14.86 3.54
C GLN A 465 -4.24 14.17 3.55
N VAL A 466 -5.33 14.94 3.70
CA VAL A 466 -6.69 14.41 3.80
C VAL A 466 -7.59 14.79 2.62
N SER A 467 -7.33 15.92 1.95
CA SER A 467 -8.30 16.58 1.06
C SER A 467 -8.46 15.95 -0.33
N HIS A 468 -7.64 14.98 -0.75
CA HIS A 468 -7.63 14.54 -2.14
C HIS A 468 -8.86 13.73 -2.58
N LYS A 469 -9.64 13.13 -1.66
CA LYS A 469 -10.80 12.27 -2.02
C LYS A 469 -12.17 12.88 -1.71
N LEU A 470 -12.28 13.71 -0.67
CA LEU A 470 -13.56 14.33 -0.26
C LEU A 470 -14.06 15.39 -1.26
N ASN A 471 -13.15 16.12 -1.90
CA ASN A 471 -13.50 17.21 -2.83
C ASN A 471 -14.21 16.72 -4.11
N GLU A 472 -14.13 15.44 -4.45
CA GLU A 472 -14.86 14.87 -5.60
C GLU A 472 -16.36 14.66 -5.29
N LYS A 473 -16.70 14.43 -4.01
CA LYS A 473 -18.05 14.01 -3.57
C LYS A 473 -18.77 15.03 -2.68
N ALA A 474 -18.06 16.01 -2.13
CA ALA A 474 -18.61 17.04 -1.26
C ALA A 474 -17.98 18.41 -1.53
N SER A 475 -18.74 19.47 -1.25
CA SER A 475 -18.28 20.85 -1.44
C SER A 475 -17.74 21.43 -0.14
N LEU A 476 -16.48 21.86 -0.13
CA LEU A 476 -15.89 22.53 1.03
C LEU A 476 -16.54 23.91 1.22
N VAL A 477 -17.04 24.16 2.43
CA VAL A 477 -17.63 25.44 2.85
C VAL A 477 -16.70 26.11 3.84
N PHE A 478 -16.16 27.27 3.45
CA PHE A 478 -15.31 28.06 4.34
C PHE A 478 -16.13 28.69 5.46
N ALA A 479 -15.71 28.45 6.70
CA ALA A 479 -16.30 29.01 7.91
C ALA A 479 -15.90 30.50 8.04
N ARG A 480 -16.73 31.40 7.49
CA ARG A 480 -16.46 32.85 7.46
C ARG A 480 -17.17 33.66 8.54
N TYR A 481 -18.16 33.05 9.20
CA TYR A 481 -19.03 33.75 10.15
C TYR A 481 -18.70 33.31 11.58
N THR A 482 -18.86 34.25 12.50
CA THR A 482 -18.68 34.09 13.94
C THR A 482 -20.02 34.13 14.67
N MET A 483 -20.01 33.86 15.99
CA MET A 483 -21.25 33.89 16.79
C MET A 483 -21.91 35.28 16.82
N ASP A 484 -21.12 36.34 16.64
CA ASP A 484 -21.61 37.73 16.63
C ASP A 484 -22.35 38.07 15.33
N ASP A 485 -21.98 37.44 14.21
CA ASP A 485 -22.66 37.59 12.92
C ASP A 485 -24.05 36.91 12.90
N LEU A 486 -24.30 35.99 13.82
CA LEU A 486 -25.51 35.18 13.87
C LEU A 486 -26.56 35.78 14.82
N ILE A 487 -27.61 36.35 14.22
CA ILE A 487 -28.74 36.91 14.97
C ILE A 487 -29.80 35.83 15.18
N LEU A 488 -29.82 35.27 16.39
CA LEU A 488 -30.78 34.27 16.85
C LEU A 488 -31.23 34.59 18.27
N PRO A 489 -32.39 34.07 18.72
CA PRO A 489 -32.79 34.22 20.11
C PRO A 489 -31.80 33.54 21.06
N GLU A 490 -31.70 34.07 22.27
CA GLU A 490 -30.69 33.66 23.27
C GLU A 490 -30.74 32.16 23.62
N ALA A 491 -31.93 31.55 23.58
CA ALA A 491 -32.08 30.11 23.82
C ALA A 491 -31.30 29.28 22.78
N GLN A 492 -31.42 29.62 21.49
CA GLN A 492 -30.72 28.94 20.41
C GLN A 492 -29.21 29.20 20.47
N LYS A 493 -28.78 30.43 20.80
CA LYS A 493 -27.35 30.74 21.00
C LYS A 493 -26.74 29.91 22.13
N LYS A 494 -27.47 29.73 23.25
CA LYS A 494 -27.03 28.84 24.34
C LYS A 494 -26.88 27.40 23.88
N THR A 495 -27.81 26.88 23.10
CA THR A 495 -27.71 25.51 22.54
C THR A 495 -26.49 25.37 21.61
N LEU A 496 -26.21 26.36 20.74
CA LEU A 496 -25.02 26.35 19.91
C LEU A 496 -23.72 26.34 20.74
N ASN A 497 -23.66 27.12 21.82
CA ASN A 497 -22.51 27.10 22.73
C ASN A 497 -22.35 25.75 23.43
N GLN A 498 -23.45 25.10 23.83
CA GLN A 498 -23.44 23.75 24.40
C GLN A 498 -22.91 22.72 23.42
N VAL A 499 -23.32 22.80 22.16
CA VAL A 499 -22.80 21.96 21.06
C VAL A 499 -21.28 22.13 20.93
N CYS A 500 -20.78 23.37 20.86
CA CYS A 500 -19.35 23.63 20.75
C CYS A 500 -18.58 23.09 21.97
N ASN A 501 -19.11 23.29 23.17
CA ASN A 501 -18.52 22.77 24.40
C ASN A 501 -18.52 21.23 24.44
N HIS A 502 -19.56 20.57 23.94
CA HIS A 502 -19.62 19.12 23.87
C HIS A 502 -18.47 18.54 23.03
N VAL A 503 -18.11 19.20 21.92
CA VAL A 503 -16.96 18.79 21.10
C VAL A 503 -15.64 19.12 21.79
N LYS A 504 -15.47 20.34 22.32
CA LYS A 504 -14.23 20.80 22.98
C LYS A 504 -13.87 19.93 24.20
N TYR A 505 -14.85 19.66 25.07
CA TYR A 505 -14.65 18.91 26.32
C TYR A 505 -14.91 17.41 26.22
N ARG A 506 -15.14 16.89 25.00
CA ARG A 506 -15.33 15.45 24.76
C ARG A 506 -14.23 14.59 25.38
N HIS A 507 -13.00 15.09 25.36
CA HIS A 507 -11.81 14.44 25.90
C HIS A 507 -11.84 14.25 27.41
N VAL A 508 -12.21 15.29 28.13
CA VAL A 508 -12.32 15.28 29.58
C VAL A 508 -13.37 14.26 30.00
N VAL A 509 -14.53 14.26 29.33
CA VAL A 509 -15.65 13.40 29.71
C VAL A 509 -15.44 11.94 29.29
N LEU A 510 -15.06 11.68 28.03
CA LEU A 510 -14.93 10.31 27.54
C LEU A 510 -13.63 9.65 28.02
N ASP A 511 -12.51 10.36 27.92
CA ASP A 511 -11.17 9.80 28.16
C ASP A 511 -10.80 9.90 29.66
N GLU A 512 -10.76 11.12 30.23
CA GLU A 512 -10.30 11.34 31.61
C GLU A 512 -11.30 10.84 32.66
N TRP A 513 -12.59 11.13 32.47
CA TRP A 513 -13.65 10.66 33.37
C TRP A 513 -14.13 9.23 33.03
N GLY A 514 -13.66 8.66 31.92
CA GLY A 514 -13.86 7.26 31.55
C GLY A 514 -15.28 6.90 31.10
N PHE A 515 -16.09 7.86 30.65
CA PHE A 515 -17.43 7.58 30.12
C PHE A 515 -17.40 6.76 28.82
N ASP A 516 -16.26 6.71 28.11
CA ASP A 516 -16.08 5.90 26.90
C ASP A 516 -16.44 4.42 27.13
N LYS A 517 -16.13 3.87 28.30
CA LYS A 517 -16.40 2.46 28.65
C LYS A 517 -17.88 2.13 28.84
N LYS A 518 -18.72 3.15 29.04
CA LYS A 518 -20.17 3.00 29.26
C LYS A 518 -21.01 3.36 28.03
N LEU A 519 -20.38 3.92 26.99
CA LEU A 519 -21.02 4.37 25.75
C LEU A 519 -20.47 3.56 24.56
N PRO A 520 -21.03 2.37 24.26
CA PRO A 520 -20.57 1.54 23.15
C PRO A 520 -20.88 2.14 21.77
N TYR A 521 -21.90 3.00 21.66
CA TYR A 521 -22.32 3.70 20.44
C TYR A 521 -22.64 5.18 20.74
N GLY A 522 -22.74 6.02 19.71
CA GLY A 522 -23.12 7.43 19.86
C GLY A 522 -22.00 8.35 20.36
N LYS A 523 -20.74 8.02 20.05
CA LYS A 523 -19.60 8.89 20.41
C LYS A 523 -19.57 10.18 19.55
N GLY A 524 -20.14 10.13 18.35
CA GLY A 524 -20.27 11.29 17.47
C GLY A 524 -21.39 12.24 17.88
N LEU A 525 -21.40 13.42 17.27
CA LEU A 525 -22.36 14.47 17.56
C LEU A 525 -23.28 14.72 16.35
N SER A 526 -24.55 14.36 16.49
CA SER A 526 -25.58 14.59 15.48
C SER A 526 -26.50 15.75 15.85
N MET A 527 -26.71 16.66 14.91
CA MET A 527 -27.54 17.84 15.10
C MET A 527 -28.58 17.97 13.99
N LEU A 528 -29.77 18.44 14.34
CA LEU A 528 -30.84 18.74 13.39
C LEU A 528 -31.21 20.22 13.44
N PHE A 529 -31.09 20.90 12.31
CA PHE A 529 -31.45 22.30 12.11
C PHE A 529 -32.80 22.38 11.39
N CYS A 530 -33.81 22.89 12.08
CA CYS A 530 -35.17 23.00 11.56
C CYS A 530 -35.60 24.46 11.46
N GLY A 531 -36.13 24.87 10.32
CA GLY A 531 -36.79 26.17 10.22
C GLY A 531 -37.04 26.59 8.77
N PRO A 532 -37.80 27.69 8.54
CA PRO A 532 -38.07 28.19 7.21
C PRO A 532 -36.80 28.46 6.37
N PRO A 533 -36.89 28.48 5.03
CA PRO A 533 -35.75 28.80 4.18
C PRO A 533 -35.24 30.23 4.43
N GLY A 534 -33.92 30.41 4.43
CA GLY A 534 -33.29 31.72 4.63
C GLY A 534 -33.24 32.24 6.08
N THR A 535 -33.43 31.37 7.08
CA THR A 535 -33.33 31.71 8.52
C THR A 535 -31.94 31.53 9.13
N GLY A 536 -30.93 31.24 8.31
CA GLY A 536 -29.53 31.17 8.76
C GLY A 536 -29.01 29.78 9.15
N LYS A 537 -29.70 28.68 8.82
CA LYS A 537 -29.26 27.30 9.12
C LYS A 537 -27.82 27.02 8.66
N THR A 538 -27.50 27.29 7.39
CA THR A 538 -26.15 27.10 6.84
C THR A 538 -25.13 28.06 7.46
N MET A 539 -25.54 29.27 7.82
CA MET A 539 -24.67 30.24 8.50
C MET A 539 -24.32 29.76 9.91
N ALA A 540 -25.29 29.23 10.67
CA ALA A 540 -25.05 28.66 11.99
C ALA A 540 -24.11 27.44 11.95
N ALA A 541 -24.21 26.60 10.91
CA ALA A 541 -23.25 25.51 10.70
C ALA A 541 -21.82 26.04 10.48
N GLN A 542 -21.67 27.12 9.70
CA GLN A 542 -20.38 27.79 9.51
C GLN A 542 -19.84 28.41 10.80
N VAL A 543 -20.71 28.95 11.67
CA VAL A 543 -20.30 29.46 12.99
C VAL A 543 -19.75 28.34 13.86
N ILE A 544 -20.41 27.17 13.90
CA ILE A 544 -19.90 25.99 14.63
C ILE A 544 -18.53 25.58 14.06
N ALA A 545 -18.42 25.51 12.74
CA ALA A 545 -17.17 25.16 12.08
C ALA A 545 -16.03 26.13 12.42
N HIS A 546 -16.31 27.43 12.45
CA HIS A 546 -15.36 28.47 12.85
C HIS A 546 -14.93 28.30 14.31
N GLU A 547 -15.89 28.16 15.22
CA GLU A 547 -15.66 28.07 16.67
C GLU A 547 -14.90 26.79 17.08
N LEU A 548 -15.06 25.72 16.30
CA LEU A 548 -14.32 24.46 16.48
C LEU A 548 -13.02 24.40 15.64
N GLY A 549 -12.82 25.37 14.74
CA GLY A 549 -11.72 25.37 13.78
C GLY A 549 -11.73 24.14 12.85
N LEU A 550 -12.89 23.56 12.53
CA LEU A 550 -13.04 22.38 11.68
C LEU A 550 -13.46 22.78 10.26
N GLU A 551 -13.10 21.96 9.27
CA GLU A 551 -13.66 22.11 7.93
C GLU A 551 -15.11 21.65 7.89
N MET A 552 -15.93 22.32 7.09
CA MET A 552 -17.32 21.96 6.86
C MET A 552 -17.49 21.52 5.41
N TYR A 553 -17.95 20.29 5.20
CA TYR A 553 -18.31 19.78 3.89
C TYR A 553 -19.83 19.78 3.73
N LYS A 554 -20.32 20.54 2.74
CA LYS A 554 -21.71 20.49 2.34
C LYS A 554 -21.92 19.33 1.37
N ILE A 555 -22.83 18.44 1.75
CA ILE A 555 -23.24 17.27 1.00
C ILE A 555 -24.58 17.56 0.33
N ASP A 556 -24.62 17.37 -0.99
CA ASP A 556 -25.84 17.40 -1.77
C ASP A 556 -26.38 15.98 -1.94
N LEU A 557 -27.40 15.65 -1.15
CA LEU A 557 -28.01 14.32 -1.15
C LEU A 557 -28.64 13.96 -2.50
N SER A 558 -29.11 14.96 -3.26
CA SER A 558 -29.67 14.72 -4.59
C SER A 558 -28.64 14.19 -5.58
N GLN A 559 -27.37 14.62 -5.46
CA GLN A 559 -26.26 14.14 -6.29
C GLN A 559 -25.80 12.73 -5.91
N ILE A 560 -25.93 12.36 -4.64
CA ILE A 560 -25.57 11.03 -4.14
C ILE A 560 -26.62 10.00 -4.57
N VAL A 561 -27.91 10.31 -4.43
CA VAL A 561 -29.03 9.39 -4.71
C VAL A 561 -29.29 9.22 -6.22
N SER A 562 -28.98 10.21 -7.06
CA SER A 562 -29.38 10.19 -8.47
C SER A 562 -28.44 9.45 -9.43
N LYS A 563 -27.18 9.17 -9.07
CA LYS A 563 -26.18 8.74 -10.06
C LYS A 563 -26.05 7.24 -10.28
N TYR A 564 -26.23 6.36 -9.29
CA TYR A 564 -26.02 4.91 -9.50
C TYR A 564 -26.81 4.06 -8.49
N ILE A 565 -27.89 3.42 -8.96
CA ILE A 565 -28.59 2.36 -8.24
C ILE A 565 -27.59 1.19 -8.08
N GLY A 566 -26.95 1.07 -6.92
CA GLY A 566 -25.99 0.00 -6.58
C GLY A 566 -24.60 0.46 -6.12
N GLU A 567 -24.18 1.71 -6.37
CA GLU A 567 -22.88 2.26 -5.91
C GLU A 567 -23.01 3.29 -4.76
N THR A 568 -24.25 3.65 -4.40
CA THR A 568 -24.59 4.65 -3.38
C THR A 568 -24.03 4.31 -1.99
N GLU A 569 -24.09 3.06 -1.55
CA GLU A 569 -23.61 2.64 -0.23
C GLU A 569 -22.09 2.75 -0.09
N LYS A 570 -21.35 2.24 -1.09
CA LYS A 570 -19.89 2.34 -1.13
C LYS A 570 -19.44 3.80 -1.13
N ASN A 571 -20.12 4.65 -1.91
CA ASN A 571 -19.81 6.07 -1.99
C ASN A 571 -20.07 6.81 -0.67
N LEU A 572 -21.19 6.51 0.00
CA LEU A 572 -21.50 7.04 1.33
C LEU A 572 -20.48 6.57 2.36
N GLN A 573 -20.15 5.28 2.38
CA GLN A 573 -19.16 4.72 3.30
C GLN A 573 -17.79 5.39 3.13
N GLU A 574 -17.31 5.51 1.89
CA GLU A 574 -16.06 6.23 1.59
C GLU A 574 -16.11 7.68 2.07
N MET A 575 -17.23 8.39 1.85
CA MET A 575 -17.39 9.78 2.30
C MET A 575 -17.30 9.91 3.84
N PHE A 576 -18.01 9.06 4.59
CA PHE A 576 -17.94 9.07 6.06
C PHE A 576 -16.56 8.67 6.59
N GLU A 577 -15.88 7.71 5.97
CA GLU A 577 -14.52 7.32 6.35
C GLU A 577 -13.51 8.44 6.08
N GLU A 578 -13.59 9.12 4.95
CA GLU A 578 -12.73 10.27 4.65
C GLU A 578 -13.05 11.46 5.58
N ALA A 579 -14.33 11.68 5.91
CA ALA A 579 -14.74 12.70 6.88
C ALA A 579 -14.21 12.38 8.30
N LYS A 580 -14.15 11.09 8.65
CA LYS A 580 -13.58 10.61 9.92
C LYS A 580 -12.07 10.87 9.97
N LYS A 581 -11.35 10.68 8.87
CA LYS A 581 -9.91 10.99 8.76
C LYS A 581 -9.62 12.50 8.88
N SER A 582 -10.46 13.34 8.28
CA SER A 582 -10.32 14.82 8.33
C SER A 582 -10.87 15.45 9.60
N ASN A 583 -11.61 14.67 10.41
CA ASN A 583 -12.40 15.18 11.53
C ASN A 583 -13.30 16.36 11.11
N ALA A 584 -13.88 16.28 9.91
CA ALA A 584 -14.65 17.37 9.34
C ALA A 584 -16.13 17.33 9.76
N ILE A 585 -16.77 18.49 9.71
CA ILE A 585 -18.21 18.64 9.90
C ILE A 585 -18.91 18.28 8.60
N LEU A 586 -19.79 17.28 8.65
CA LEU A 586 -20.66 16.92 7.53
C LEU A 586 -21.97 17.69 7.62
N PHE A 587 -22.22 18.58 6.66
CA PHE A 587 -23.45 19.35 6.56
C PHE A 587 -24.34 18.79 5.45
N PHE A 588 -25.42 18.13 5.84
CA PHE A 588 -26.45 17.64 4.94
C PHE A 588 -27.53 18.72 4.80
N ASP A 589 -27.64 19.32 3.61
CA ASP A 589 -28.68 20.31 3.31
C ASP A 589 -29.89 19.64 2.67
N GLU A 590 -31.06 20.27 2.75
CA GLU A 590 -32.31 19.81 2.09
C GLU A 590 -32.67 18.35 2.40
N CYS A 591 -32.50 17.94 3.67
CA CYS A 591 -32.82 16.57 4.08
C CYS A 591 -34.33 16.25 4.06
N ASP A 592 -35.19 17.21 3.74
CA ASP A 592 -36.63 16.99 3.56
C ASP A 592 -36.95 15.96 2.46
N ALA A 593 -36.08 15.81 1.45
CA ALA A 593 -36.20 14.75 0.45
C ALA A 593 -36.01 13.34 1.03
N LEU A 594 -35.17 13.19 2.06
CA LEU A 594 -34.94 11.92 2.76
C LEU A 594 -36.02 11.62 3.80
N PHE A 595 -36.56 12.66 4.42
CA PHE A 595 -37.52 12.55 5.51
C PHE A 595 -38.97 12.66 5.06
N GLY A 596 -39.28 12.64 3.76
CA GLY A 596 -40.67 12.55 3.30
C GLY A 596 -41.36 11.39 4.02
N LYS A 597 -42.56 11.62 4.60
CA LYS A 597 -43.35 10.58 5.27
C LYS A 597 -43.28 9.32 4.41
N ARG A 598 -42.72 8.24 4.95
CA ARG A 598 -42.56 6.93 4.28
C ARG A 598 -43.72 6.76 3.31
N THR A 599 -43.46 6.86 2.01
CA THR A 599 -44.52 6.61 1.03
C THR A 599 -45.06 5.22 1.36
N GLU A 600 -46.38 5.09 1.52
CA GLU A 600 -47.00 3.76 1.57
C GLU A 600 -46.40 2.96 0.42
N VAL A 601 -45.74 1.85 0.75
CA VAL A 601 -44.97 1.06 -0.21
C VAL A 601 -45.92 0.59 -1.30
N LYS A 602 -45.92 1.28 -2.44
CA LYS A 602 -46.74 0.95 -3.60
C LYS A 602 -45.89 0.27 -4.67
N ASP A 603 -44.61 0.65 -4.80
CA ASP A 603 -43.69 0.08 -5.79
C ASP A 603 -42.35 -0.43 -5.21
N ALA A 604 -41.66 -1.25 -6.00
CA ALA A 604 -40.30 -1.73 -5.68
C ALA A 604 -39.29 -0.59 -5.53
N ARG A 605 -39.47 0.52 -6.26
CA ARG A 605 -38.61 1.73 -6.17
C ARG A 605 -38.72 2.42 -4.81
N ASP A 606 -39.90 2.47 -4.22
CA ASP A 606 -40.12 3.04 -2.88
C ASP A 606 -39.40 2.23 -1.79
N ARG A 607 -39.30 0.90 -1.95
CA ARG A 607 -38.52 0.05 -1.02
C ARG A 607 -37.03 0.36 -1.07
N TYR A 608 -36.47 0.56 -2.27
CA TYR A 608 -35.06 0.88 -2.41
C TYR A 608 -34.72 2.26 -1.81
N ALA A 609 -35.53 3.29 -2.03
CA ALA A 609 -35.32 4.61 -1.43
C ALA A 609 -35.39 4.60 0.12
N ASN A 610 -36.28 3.79 0.69
CA ASN A 610 -36.39 3.63 2.15
C ASN A 610 -35.18 2.88 2.75
N LEU A 611 -34.61 1.90 2.03
CA LEU A 611 -33.41 1.19 2.46
C LEU A 611 -32.18 2.10 2.44
N GLU A 612 -31.98 2.89 1.38
CA GLU A 612 -30.88 3.87 1.29
C GLU A 612 -30.95 4.93 2.39
N THR A 613 -32.15 5.43 2.67
CA THR A 613 -32.38 6.38 3.77
C THR A 613 -32.01 5.73 5.11
N SER A 614 -32.43 4.48 5.36
CA SER A 614 -32.10 3.76 6.59
C SER A 614 -30.59 3.56 6.74
N TYR A 615 -29.89 3.23 5.66
CA TYR A 615 -28.44 3.08 5.63
C TYR A 615 -27.71 4.40 5.95
N LEU A 616 -28.13 5.51 5.33
CA LEU A 616 -27.58 6.83 5.62
C LEU A 616 -27.76 7.21 7.10
N LEU A 617 -28.95 6.96 7.66
CA LEU A 617 -29.20 7.26 9.08
C LEU A 617 -28.33 6.40 10.01
N GLN A 618 -28.15 5.12 9.68
CA GLN A 618 -27.22 4.25 10.42
C GLN A 618 -25.80 4.79 10.36
N LYS A 619 -25.33 5.23 9.18
CA LYS A 619 -23.98 5.80 9.03
C LYS A 619 -23.78 7.11 9.78
N ILE A 620 -24.81 7.96 9.84
CA ILE A 620 -24.80 9.16 10.68
C ILE A 620 -24.67 8.80 12.17
N GLU A 621 -25.29 7.71 12.62
CA GLU A 621 -25.20 7.22 14.01
C GLU A 621 -23.82 6.61 14.33
N GLU A 622 -23.24 5.88 13.38
CA GLU A 622 -21.90 5.29 13.49
C GLU A 622 -20.78 6.35 13.37
N PHE A 623 -21.05 7.48 12.74
CA PHE A 623 -20.06 8.51 12.49
C PHE A 623 -19.59 9.16 13.79
N GLU A 624 -18.34 8.94 14.16
CA GLU A 624 -17.75 9.46 15.40
C GLU A 624 -17.42 10.97 15.35
N GLY A 625 -17.68 11.65 14.22
CA GLY A 625 -17.45 13.08 14.01
C GLY A 625 -18.69 13.94 14.29
N VAL A 626 -18.75 15.12 13.64
CA VAL A 626 -19.88 16.05 13.77
C VAL A 626 -20.72 16.03 12.49
N SER A 627 -22.00 15.69 12.61
CA SER A 627 -22.96 15.72 11.51
C SER A 627 -24.09 16.72 11.78
N ILE A 628 -24.36 17.60 10.83
CA ILE A 628 -25.43 18.60 10.90
C ILE A 628 -26.40 18.33 9.75
N LEU A 629 -27.66 18.05 10.08
CA LEU A 629 -28.73 17.88 9.12
C LEU A 629 -29.60 19.14 9.10
N ALA A 630 -29.91 19.68 7.92
CA ALA A 630 -30.80 20.83 7.77
C ALA A 630 -32.07 20.44 7.04
N THR A 631 -33.23 20.84 7.60
CA THR A 631 -34.54 20.64 6.99
C THR A 631 -35.40 21.90 7.10
N ASN A 632 -36.27 22.09 6.11
CA ASN A 632 -37.31 23.11 6.15
C ASN A 632 -38.59 22.61 6.83
N PHE A 633 -38.79 21.28 6.94
CA PHE A 633 -40.04 20.67 7.38
C PHE A 633 -39.82 19.67 8.51
N ILE A 634 -40.07 20.08 9.76
CA ILE A 634 -39.89 19.20 10.92
C ILE A 634 -40.96 18.11 11.02
N ASN A 635 -42.19 18.38 10.57
CA ASN A 635 -43.34 17.48 10.70
C ASN A 635 -43.23 16.19 9.87
N ASN A 636 -42.21 16.09 9.02
CA ASN A 636 -41.99 14.93 8.16
C ASN A 636 -41.03 13.91 8.81
N ILE A 637 -40.32 14.29 9.87
CA ILE A 637 -39.30 13.45 10.50
C ILE A 637 -39.95 12.40 11.44
N ASP A 638 -39.49 11.15 11.34
CA ASP A 638 -39.91 10.04 12.21
C ASP A 638 -39.41 10.21 13.65
N ASP A 639 -40.27 9.96 14.63
CA ASP A 639 -39.96 9.96 16.07
C ASP A 639 -38.76 9.05 16.42
N ALA A 640 -38.60 7.94 15.69
CA ALA A 640 -37.47 7.03 15.88
C ALA A 640 -36.13 7.69 15.52
N PHE A 641 -36.11 8.62 14.57
CA PHE A 641 -34.90 9.37 14.20
C PHE A 641 -34.62 10.49 15.20
N MET A 642 -35.67 11.20 15.65
CA MET A 642 -35.55 12.27 16.64
C MET A 642 -34.87 11.79 17.95
N ARG A 643 -35.13 10.55 18.38
CA ARG A 643 -34.49 9.95 19.57
C ARG A 643 -32.98 9.75 19.43
N ARG A 644 -32.45 9.73 18.21
CA ARG A 644 -31.02 9.50 17.91
C ARG A 644 -30.24 10.80 17.65
N ILE A 645 -30.94 11.93 17.55
CA ILE A 645 -30.32 13.25 17.36
C ILE A 645 -29.98 13.83 18.74
N HIS A 646 -28.74 14.27 18.91
CA HIS A 646 -28.27 14.81 20.19
C HIS A 646 -28.86 16.21 20.45
N TYR A 647 -28.88 17.07 19.44
CA TYR A 647 -29.38 18.44 19.54
C TYR A 647 -30.31 18.79 18.39
N VAL A 648 -31.48 19.33 18.73
CA VAL A 648 -32.44 19.87 17.75
C VAL A 648 -32.49 21.38 17.93
N LEU A 649 -32.13 22.11 16.88
CA LEU A 649 -32.14 23.57 16.87
C LEU A 649 -33.25 24.07 15.96
N HIS A 650 -34.19 24.80 16.55
CA HIS A 650 -35.27 25.47 15.83
C HIS A 650 -34.88 26.90 15.50
N PHE A 651 -34.87 27.22 14.21
CA PHE A 651 -34.62 28.53 13.64
C PHE A 651 -35.97 29.18 13.34
N PRO A 652 -36.50 30.01 14.27
CA PRO A 652 -37.76 30.68 14.06
C PRO A 652 -37.65 31.71 12.93
N PHE A 653 -38.79 32.08 12.36
CA PHE A 653 -38.84 33.25 11.51
C PHE A 653 -38.50 34.50 12.36
N PRO A 654 -37.63 35.42 11.89
CA PRO A 654 -37.16 36.53 12.70
C PRO A 654 -38.31 37.47 13.06
N ASP A 655 -38.40 37.87 14.32
CA ASP A 655 -39.34 38.89 14.80
C ASP A 655 -38.91 40.30 14.36
N GLU A 656 -39.75 41.31 14.59
CA GLU A 656 -39.47 42.69 14.18
C GLU A 656 -38.11 43.19 14.69
N LYS A 657 -37.79 42.94 15.96
CA LYS A 657 -36.51 43.34 16.57
C LYS A 657 -35.32 42.63 15.92
N SER A 658 -35.44 41.33 15.67
CA SER A 658 -34.39 40.54 15.01
C SER A 658 -34.20 40.99 13.56
N ARG A 659 -35.29 41.29 12.83
CA ARG A 659 -35.21 41.83 11.46
C ARG A 659 -34.51 43.18 11.42
N GLU A 660 -34.80 44.07 12.37
CA GLU A 660 -34.11 45.36 12.47
C GLU A 660 -32.60 45.17 12.69
N MET A 661 -32.21 44.26 13.60
CA MET A 661 -30.80 43.93 13.80
C MET A 661 -30.18 43.37 12.53
N ILE A 662 -30.85 42.44 11.83
CA ILE A 662 -30.34 41.88 10.57
C ILE A 662 -30.11 42.99 9.55
N TRP A 663 -31.05 43.93 9.40
CA TRP A 663 -30.91 45.08 8.51
C TRP A 663 -29.72 45.99 8.84
N ARG A 664 -29.41 46.15 10.13
CA ARG A 664 -28.26 46.96 10.57
C ARG A 664 -26.92 46.29 10.29
N TYR A 665 -26.84 44.97 10.46
CA TYR A 665 -25.59 44.22 10.34
C TYR A 665 -25.35 43.57 8.97
N VAL A 666 -26.33 43.59 8.05
CA VAL A 666 -26.20 42.98 6.72
C VAL A 666 -25.19 43.69 5.82
N PHE A 667 -24.92 44.98 6.06
CA PHE A 667 -24.00 45.78 5.27
C PHE A 667 -22.58 45.71 5.83
N PRO A 668 -21.56 45.41 4.99
CA PRO A 668 -20.16 45.55 5.39
C PRO A 668 -19.83 46.98 5.82
N GLU A 669 -18.86 47.15 6.74
CA GLU A 669 -18.43 48.47 7.24
C GLU A 669 -17.96 49.43 6.14
N LYS A 670 -17.46 48.89 5.02
CA LYS A 670 -16.98 49.68 3.87
C LYS A 670 -18.10 50.19 2.96
N THR A 671 -19.35 49.74 3.15
CA THR A 671 -20.46 50.15 2.31
C THR A 671 -20.84 51.60 2.62
N PRO A 672 -20.89 52.50 1.63
CA PRO A 672 -21.35 53.86 1.85
C PRO A 672 -22.85 53.84 2.13
N LEU A 673 -23.23 54.10 3.38
CA LEU A 673 -24.62 54.11 3.86
C LEU A 673 -25.08 55.52 4.17
N SER A 674 -26.26 55.87 3.70
CA SER A 674 -26.90 57.12 4.08
C SER A 674 -27.30 57.12 5.56
N LYS A 675 -27.17 58.26 6.24
CA LYS A 675 -27.58 58.41 7.65
C LYS A 675 -29.11 58.35 7.86
N GLN A 676 -29.89 58.39 6.77
CA GLN A 676 -31.36 58.48 6.80
C GLN A 676 -32.04 57.13 6.49
N ILE A 677 -31.36 56.00 6.67
CA ILE A 677 -31.99 54.68 6.46
C ILE A 677 -32.86 54.35 7.67
N ASP A 678 -34.15 54.13 7.41
CA ASP A 678 -35.11 53.72 8.43
C ASP A 678 -35.24 52.19 8.50
N TYR A 679 -34.37 51.59 9.29
CA TYR A 679 -34.36 50.14 9.53
C TYR A 679 -35.60 49.66 10.29
N ALA A 680 -36.17 50.50 11.16
CA ALA A 680 -37.35 50.15 11.94
C ALA A 680 -38.57 50.02 11.04
N PHE A 681 -38.75 50.94 10.08
CA PHE A 681 -39.78 50.83 9.05
C PHE A 681 -39.62 49.53 8.24
N LEU A 682 -38.42 49.24 7.72
CA LEU A 682 -38.17 48.04 6.92
C LEU A 682 -38.46 46.76 7.69
N ALA A 683 -38.08 46.71 8.97
CA ALA A 683 -38.31 45.56 9.83
C ALA A 683 -39.78 45.36 10.19
N LYS A 684 -40.52 46.45 10.41
CA LYS A 684 -41.95 46.42 10.76
C LYS A 684 -42.84 46.09 9.57
N GLN A 685 -42.61 46.77 8.44
CA GLN A 685 -43.46 46.67 7.26
C GLN A 685 -43.27 45.36 6.49
N PHE A 686 -42.04 44.84 6.45
CA PHE A 686 -41.71 43.67 5.65
C PHE A 686 -41.28 42.47 6.50
N GLU A 687 -42.13 41.44 6.50
CA GLU A 687 -41.83 40.15 7.11
C GLU A 687 -40.90 39.31 6.21
N PHE A 688 -39.61 39.64 6.23
CA PHE A 688 -38.58 38.95 5.45
C PHE A 688 -37.70 38.06 6.32
N SER A 689 -37.25 36.94 5.73
CA SER A 689 -36.18 36.12 6.31
C SER A 689 -34.82 36.80 6.12
N GLY A 690 -33.82 36.42 6.93
CA GLY A 690 -32.47 37.00 6.84
C GLY A 690 -31.84 36.83 5.46
N GLY A 691 -32.07 35.69 4.79
CA GLY A 691 -31.61 35.46 3.42
C GLY A 691 -32.22 36.44 2.41
N ARG A 692 -33.50 36.80 2.57
CA ARG A 692 -34.16 37.80 1.72
C ARG A 692 -33.64 39.21 1.99
N ILE A 693 -33.48 39.57 3.26
CA ILE A 693 -32.88 40.85 3.65
C ILE A 693 -31.49 41.00 3.02
N LYS A 694 -30.67 39.94 3.06
CA LYS A 694 -29.36 39.89 2.39
C LYS A 694 -29.46 40.11 0.87
N ASN A 695 -30.37 39.44 0.19
CA ASN A 695 -30.56 39.63 -1.26
C ASN A 695 -30.94 41.08 -1.59
N ILE A 696 -31.84 41.69 -0.81
CA ILE A 696 -32.26 43.07 -1.00
C ILE A 696 -31.10 44.03 -0.72
N ALA A 697 -30.36 43.83 0.37
CA ALA A 697 -29.19 44.64 0.71
C ALA A 697 -28.13 44.62 -0.41
N VAL A 698 -27.80 43.44 -0.93
CA VAL A 698 -26.85 43.30 -2.05
C VAL A 698 -27.38 43.98 -3.32
N ASN A 699 -28.64 43.77 -3.68
CA ASN A 699 -29.23 44.40 -4.85
C ASN A 699 -29.27 45.94 -4.71
N SER A 700 -29.62 46.45 -3.53
CA SER A 700 -29.60 47.89 -3.24
C SER A 700 -28.20 48.50 -3.36
N ALA A 701 -27.17 47.77 -2.96
CA ALA A 701 -25.77 48.19 -3.11
C ALA A 701 -25.36 48.27 -4.58
N PHE A 702 -25.77 47.31 -5.42
CA PHE A 702 -25.54 47.37 -6.87
C PHE A 702 -26.28 48.53 -7.53
N LEU A 703 -27.53 48.80 -7.12
CA LEU A 703 -28.29 49.96 -7.62
C LEU A 703 -27.59 51.29 -7.24
N ALA A 704 -27.15 51.42 -5.99
CA ALA A 704 -26.45 52.61 -5.52
C ALA A 704 -25.11 52.80 -6.25
N ALA A 705 -24.35 51.72 -6.45
CA ALA A 705 -23.09 51.74 -7.18
C ALA A 705 -23.28 52.14 -8.65
N ALA A 706 -24.34 51.65 -9.32
CA ALA A 706 -24.66 52.02 -10.69
C ALA A 706 -25.02 53.52 -10.84
N GLU A 707 -25.62 54.10 -9.79
CA GLU A 707 -25.95 55.53 -9.73
C GLU A 707 -24.79 56.40 -9.22
N GLY A 708 -23.68 55.81 -8.80
CA GLY A 708 -22.53 56.51 -8.19
C GLY A 708 -22.86 57.15 -6.84
N LYS A 709 -23.81 56.59 -6.09
CA LYS A 709 -24.32 57.14 -4.83
C LYS A 709 -24.12 56.18 -3.65
N GLU A 710 -24.32 56.71 -2.44
CA GLU A 710 -24.47 55.89 -1.24
C GLU A 710 -25.78 55.09 -1.26
N VAL A 711 -25.81 53.97 -0.54
CA VAL A 711 -27.05 53.20 -0.35
C VAL A 711 -27.98 54.02 0.52
N SER A 712 -29.11 54.44 -0.06
CA SER A 712 -30.14 55.20 0.62
C SER A 712 -31.46 54.45 0.65
N MET A 713 -32.46 55.04 1.30
CA MET A 713 -33.80 54.46 1.38
C MET A 713 -34.43 54.24 -0.01
N SER A 714 -34.12 55.05 -1.02
CA SER A 714 -34.70 54.87 -2.36
C SER A 714 -34.25 53.56 -3.03
N GLN A 715 -32.96 53.24 -2.96
CA GLN A 715 -32.41 52.01 -3.53
C GLN A 715 -32.90 50.78 -2.77
N LEU A 716 -33.08 50.89 -1.44
CA LEU A 716 -33.65 49.82 -0.62
C LEU A 716 -35.11 49.53 -0.96
N ILE A 717 -35.94 50.57 -1.12
CA ILE A 717 -37.34 50.42 -1.51
C ILE A 717 -37.46 49.82 -2.92
N ARG A 718 -36.63 50.27 -3.87
CA ARG A 718 -36.60 49.72 -5.24
C ARG A 718 -36.16 48.26 -5.26
N ALA A 719 -35.08 47.91 -4.56
CA ALA A 719 -34.62 46.53 -4.43
C ALA A 719 -35.66 45.63 -3.73
N THR A 720 -36.38 46.17 -2.75
CA THR A 720 -37.48 45.47 -2.06
C THR A 720 -38.65 45.20 -3.02
N LYS A 721 -39.03 46.18 -3.85
CA LYS A 721 -40.04 46.01 -4.88
C LYS A 721 -39.65 44.91 -5.87
N ASP A 722 -38.40 44.91 -6.34
CA ASP A 722 -37.91 43.90 -7.29
C ASP A 722 -37.97 42.50 -6.66
N GLU A 723 -37.59 42.35 -5.39
CA GLU A 723 -37.64 41.08 -4.67
C GLU A 723 -39.08 40.58 -4.43
N LEU A 724 -40.02 41.50 -4.13
CA LEU A 724 -41.45 41.18 -4.00
C LEU A 724 -42.07 40.79 -5.35
N THR A 725 -41.68 41.46 -6.44
CA THR A 725 -42.16 41.19 -7.80
C THR A 725 -41.68 39.82 -8.28
N LYS A 726 -40.44 39.42 -7.97
CA LYS A 726 -39.93 38.05 -8.23
C LYS A 726 -40.77 36.95 -7.58
N GLN A 727 -41.48 37.24 -6.49
CA GLN A 727 -42.39 36.31 -5.83
C GLN A 727 -43.80 36.28 -6.42
N GLY A 728 -44.03 37.00 -7.54
CA GLY A 728 -45.32 37.10 -8.19
C GLY A 728 -46.33 37.98 -7.45
N LYS A 729 -45.89 38.77 -6.45
CA LYS A 729 -46.76 39.73 -5.77
C LYS A 729 -46.89 41.00 -6.62
N VAL A 730 -48.12 41.44 -6.86
CA VAL A 730 -48.39 42.76 -7.43
C VAL A 730 -48.16 43.80 -6.33
N VAL A 731 -47.22 44.71 -6.55
CA VAL A 731 -46.81 45.69 -5.54
C VAL A 731 -47.32 47.08 -5.89
N VAL A 732 -48.02 47.73 -4.96
CA VAL A 732 -48.61 49.06 -5.12
C VAL A 732 -47.87 50.06 -4.21
N SER A 733 -47.88 51.36 -4.55
CA SER A 733 -47.18 52.38 -3.73
C SER A 733 -47.67 52.45 -2.28
N SER A 734 -48.90 52.00 -1.99
CA SER A 734 -49.45 51.90 -0.63
C SER A 734 -48.72 50.88 0.26
N ASP A 735 -48.13 49.84 -0.35
CA ASP A 735 -47.47 48.76 0.38
C ASP A 735 -46.16 49.21 1.03
N PHE A 736 -45.65 50.37 0.64
CA PHE A 736 -44.42 50.99 1.15
C PHE A 736 -44.68 52.18 2.09
N GLY A 737 -45.94 52.37 2.52
CA GLY A 737 -46.31 53.39 3.51
C GLY A 737 -45.79 54.79 3.16
N GLU A 738 -45.12 55.42 4.12
CA GLU A 738 -44.56 56.78 3.98
C GLU A 738 -43.44 56.88 2.94
N TYR A 739 -42.82 55.76 2.54
CA TYR A 739 -41.77 55.71 1.53
C TYR A 739 -42.28 55.36 0.12
N GLY A 740 -43.59 55.20 -0.06
CA GLY A 740 -44.21 54.87 -1.35
C GLY A 740 -43.98 55.91 -2.46
N TYR A 741 -43.64 57.16 -2.11
CA TYR A 741 -43.30 58.19 -3.09
C TYR A 741 -41.96 57.92 -3.80
N LEU A 742 -41.04 57.17 -3.18
CA LEU A 742 -39.73 56.82 -3.74
C LEU A 742 -39.80 55.83 -4.91
N LEU A 743 -40.98 55.26 -5.17
CA LEU A 743 -41.21 54.39 -6.34
C LEU A 743 -41.65 55.15 -7.58
N ARG A 744 -41.96 56.44 -7.45
CA ARG A 744 -42.41 57.31 -8.54
C ARG A 744 -41.30 58.20 -9.10
N SER A 745 -40.18 58.31 -8.37
CA SER A 745 -38.90 58.90 -8.80
C SER A 745 -38.02 57.85 -9.45
#